data_AF-A0AAX4H9X1-F1
#
_entry.id   AF-A0AAX4H9X1-F1
#
_cell.length_a   1.000
_cell.length_b   1.000
_cell.length_c   1.000
_cell.angle_alpha   90.00
_cell.angle_beta   90.00
_cell.angle_gamma   90.00
#
_symmetry.space_group_name_H-M   'P 1'
#
loop_
_entity.id
_entity.type
_entity.pdbx_description
1 polymer ?
#
loop_
_entity_poly.entity_id
_entity_poly.type
_entity_poly.pdbx_seq_one_letter_code
_entity_poly.pdbx_strand_id
1 'polypeptide(L)'
;MVTFTLLAPSLGAESFKAVLLNFDNEIRILADPSWDGSNPDDVLFMEKTLSEVDLVLLSQPTPEFIGGYTMLCIKFPHLMAAIPVYATVAVSQLGRVATVEFYRSRGLLGPLQSALLEVSDVDEWFDRITLVKYFQNMTMLENRLLLTAYNSGYSLGGAFWLITKRLQKVVYAPTWNHSKDSFLNGAGFTGLSGTTPPQLIRPTAVITSTHLGLAMSHKKRTEKFLGLVDATLANGGAVLLPVSISGRFFELLQIVDTHLSNLQGAAIPVYFLSYSGTKVLSYASNLLDWMSTLLMKEYAGQSTGDQSYARSPFNPSKVDLLLDPNELVQLPGPKVVFASGLEFRNGDLSLKTLDYICRDEKTTIILTEKAAFNTDNNIATELYSEWYKLAAAKNDGVAEDGIPVPLEKAFPLDGWTTEEYLSPTELKDFTEKVTLSRRQKLMEKVRDKKNKNILNANDDSSSSEEEDSSDDEQLITNTIEAGALPSANAVSASSATAAINTLDVFVTDYVTDNLTNNKPIDFKVSNKMRPKQAMFPFADLTKKRKFDDYGEVIDPKQFTHTDESAANSKLIDESRRKFDDERGRWNGEDGRNGRRFDKQKQLNRDNKLTPQEALNNELLLKYLDTLQHPMKRVPFGSDLNAAIRVRCGLSFVDLAGVVDLRSLSTILSSLRPRNLVLLPDSTYSKDLDPSLNGQALVKAAFQKQIKDLKSTTGDDAEPSSSHFNLLYNARSAASTGTSSELKVFIPENNKSIQVGGDGLGRNSEFEVQLNDELSAALMWQKLEGQYKLTHVKGELGVYESSINVSKNNDGTNAIPQLLLKPLLAPEQAASPTSQTGSSAISGSTLAIGNVRLTELRKKLLSLNMNAEFKGEGLLVVNNEVSVQKLATDNAQGEDAGDILVDGQIGPLYYQVKKCIREMLAFV
;
A
#
# COMPACT_ATOMS: atom_id res chain seq x y z
N MET A 1 19.41 2.79 -8.64
CA MET A 1 18.69 3.90 -9.25
C MET A 1 17.20 3.60 -9.25
N VAL A 2 16.42 4.41 -8.55
CA VAL A 2 14.95 4.32 -8.56
C VAL A 2 14.43 5.48 -9.39
N THR A 3 13.61 5.20 -10.40
CA THR A 3 12.90 6.22 -11.17
C THR A 3 11.40 6.11 -10.96
N PHE A 4 10.76 7.27 -10.81
CA PHE A 4 9.32 7.43 -10.63
C PHE A 4 8.77 8.14 -11.87
N THR A 5 7.74 7.60 -12.50
CA THR A 5 7.05 8.25 -13.62
C THR A 5 5.55 8.21 -13.37
N LEU A 6 4.88 9.35 -13.49
CA LEU A 6 3.42 9.43 -13.52
C LEU A 6 2.97 9.34 -14.98
N LEU A 7 2.31 8.25 -15.35
CA LEU A 7 1.84 7.99 -16.72
C LEU A 7 0.47 8.61 -16.95
N ALA A 8 0.31 9.28 -18.09
CA ALA A 8 -0.95 9.85 -18.56
C ALA A 8 -0.99 9.84 -20.10
N PRO A 9 -2.17 9.84 -20.75
CA PRO A 9 -2.27 9.78 -22.20
C PRO A 9 -1.66 11.00 -22.91
N SER A 10 -1.76 12.19 -22.31
CA SER A 10 -1.14 13.41 -22.83
C SER A 10 -0.69 14.35 -21.71
N LEU A 11 0.07 15.40 -22.07
CA LEU A 11 0.53 16.41 -21.12
C LEU A 11 -0.68 17.20 -20.59
N GLY A 12 -1.09 16.91 -19.35
CA GLY A 12 -2.23 17.58 -18.69
C GLY A 12 -3.59 16.89 -18.85
N ALA A 13 -3.72 15.83 -19.64
CA ALA A 13 -4.92 15.00 -19.60
C ALA A 13 -4.94 14.14 -18.34
N GLU A 14 -6.06 14.14 -17.64
CA GLU A 14 -6.28 13.37 -16.41
C GLU A 14 -7.14 12.12 -16.63
N SER A 15 -7.45 11.77 -17.88
CA SER A 15 -8.42 10.71 -18.18
C SER A 15 -7.95 9.32 -17.77
N PHE A 16 -6.65 9.06 -17.83
CA PHE A 16 -6.05 7.84 -17.29
C PHE A 16 -4.76 8.18 -16.55
N LYS A 17 -4.57 7.66 -15.33
CA LYS A 17 -3.34 7.87 -14.55
C LYS A 17 -2.82 6.54 -14.02
N ALA A 18 -1.52 6.34 -14.09
CA ALA A 18 -0.88 5.19 -13.44
C ALA A 18 0.52 5.56 -12.96
N VAL A 19 1.00 4.92 -11.89
CA VAL A 19 2.34 5.14 -11.37
C VAL A 19 3.26 4.04 -11.87
N LEU A 20 4.40 4.41 -12.46
CA LEU A 20 5.45 3.49 -12.86
C LEU A 20 6.69 3.69 -11.98
N LEU A 21 7.08 2.64 -11.27
CA LEU A 21 8.31 2.58 -10.48
C LEU A 21 9.30 1.67 -11.19
N ASN A 22 10.47 2.19 -11.53
CA ASN A 22 11.51 1.42 -12.18
C ASN A 22 12.76 1.37 -11.27
N PHE A 23 13.22 0.15 -11.00
CA PHE A 23 14.36 -0.16 -10.15
C PHE A 23 15.53 -0.70 -10.98
N ASP A 24 16.57 0.11 -11.14
CA ASP A 24 17.80 -0.19 -11.88
C ASP A 24 17.59 -0.63 -13.34
N ASN A 25 16.47 -0.26 -13.98
CA ASN A 25 16.06 -0.76 -15.31
C ASN A 25 15.88 -2.29 -15.40
N GLU A 26 15.92 -2.98 -14.25
CA GLU A 26 15.76 -4.44 -14.15
C GLU A 26 14.33 -4.84 -13.78
N ILE A 27 13.65 -4.01 -12.97
CA ILE A 27 12.32 -4.32 -12.44
C ILE A 27 11.42 -3.09 -12.61
N ARG A 28 10.28 -3.27 -13.26
CA ARG A 28 9.27 -2.24 -13.47
C ARG A 28 7.94 -2.63 -12.84
N ILE A 29 7.46 -1.78 -11.96
CA ILE A 29 6.24 -1.97 -11.19
C ILE A 29 5.24 -0.91 -11.61
N LEU A 30 4.07 -1.35 -12.06
CA LEU A 30 2.92 -0.49 -12.30
C LEU A 30 2.06 -0.46 -11.04
N ALA A 31 1.69 0.72 -10.54
CA ALA A 31 0.85 0.86 -9.36
C ALA A 31 -0.38 1.72 -9.68
N ASP A 32 -1.53 1.25 -9.19
CA ASP A 32 -2.84 1.93 -9.20
C ASP A 32 -3.23 2.57 -10.55
N PRO A 33 -3.56 1.74 -11.57
CA PRO A 33 -4.12 2.24 -12.82
C PRO A 33 -5.53 2.79 -12.61
N SER A 34 -5.70 4.10 -12.77
CA SER A 34 -6.95 4.83 -12.66
C SER A 34 -7.47 5.28 -14.03
N TRP A 35 -8.79 5.35 -14.15
CA TRP A 35 -9.46 5.75 -15.38
C TRP A 35 -10.71 6.59 -15.05
N ASP A 36 -10.92 7.65 -15.81
CA ASP A 36 -11.97 8.64 -15.61
C ASP A 36 -13.35 8.21 -16.13
N GLY A 37 -13.44 7.06 -16.80
CA GLY A 37 -14.70 6.51 -17.28
C GLY A 37 -15.24 7.13 -18.57
N SER A 38 -14.51 8.02 -19.24
CA SER A 38 -15.03 8.80 -20.39
C SER A 38 -14.80 8.08 -21.71
N ASN A 39 -13.54 7.90 -22.11
CA ASN A 39 -13.17 7.27 -23.38
C ASN A 39 -12.38 5.96 -23.14
N PRO A 40 -12.86 4.79 -23.61
CA PRO A 40 -12.15 3.52 -23.49
C PRO A 40 -10.81 3.47 -24.23
N ASP A 41 -10.61 4.31 -25.26
CA ASP A 41 -9.40 4.29 -26.10
C ASP A 41 -8.25 5.09 -25.49
N ASP A 42 -8.50 5.87 -24.43
CA ASP A 42 -7.47 6.59 -23.68
C ASP A 42 -6.48 5.64 -22.99
N VAL A 43 -6.77 4.34 -22.92
CA VAL A 43 -5.90 3.31 -22.35
C VAL A 43 -4.86 2.80 -23.36
N LEU A 44 -5.03 3.07 -24.66
CA LEU A 44 -4.19 2.47 -25.71
C LEU A 44 -2.71 2.85 -25.63
N PHE A 45 -2.37 4.03 -25.09
CA PHE A 45 -0.97 4.45 -24.95
C PHE A 45 -0.15 3.54 -24.01
N MET A 46 -0.83 2.78 -23.13
CA MET A 46 -0.20 1.88 -22.16
C MET A 46 0.43 0.64 -22.80
N GLU A 47 0.09 0.28 -24.04
CA GLU A 47 0.57 -0.93 -24.72
C GLU A 47 2.10 -1.07 -24.66
N LYS A 48 2.82 0.02 -24.98
CA LYS A 48 4.29 0.04 -24.97
C LYS A 48 4.84 -0.22 -23.57
N THR A 49 4.29 0.48 -22.58
CA THR A 49 4.74 0.38 -21.19
C THR A 49 4.44 -0.98 -20.59
N LEU A 50 3.26 -1.56 -20.87
CA LEU A 50 2.83 -2.84 -20.33
C LEU A 50 3.75 -4.00 -20.76
N SER A 51 4.31 -3.94 -21.96
CA SER A 51 5.25 -4.97 -22.45
C SER A 51 6.52 -5.10 -21.60
N GLU A 52 6.87 -4.06 -20.84
CA GLU A 52 8.07 -3.99 -20.01
C GLU A 52 7.76 -4.08 -18.50
N VAL A 53 6.49 -4.22 -18.11
CA VAL A 53 6.07 -4.27 -16.70
C VAL A 53 6.17 -5.69 -16.17
N ASP A 54 6.83 -5.85 -15.02
CA ASP A 54 7.01 -7.15 -14.38
C ASP A 54 5.89 -7.49 -13.39
N LEU A 55 5.27 -6.49 -12.76
CA LEU A 55 4.18 -6.69 -11.80
C LEU A 55 3.29 -5.45 -11.65
N VAL A 56 2.04 -5.68 -11.23
CA VAL A 56 1.07 -4.64 -10.89
C VAL A 56 0.75 -4.65 -9.39
N LEU A 57 0.70 -3.47 -8.76
CA LEU A 57 0.28 -3.28 -7.37
C LEU A 57 -1.02 -2.48 -7.31
N LEU A 58 -1.95 -2.96 -6.47
CA LEU A 58 -3.20 -2.25 -6.15
C LEU A 58 -3.21 -1.89 -4.67
N SER A 59 -3.47 -0.63 -4.34
CA SER A 59 -3.43 -0.09 -2.98
C SER A 59 -4.80 0.06 -2.34
N GLN A 60 -5.81 0.49 -3.10
CA GLN A 60 -7.15 0.84 -2.59
C GLN A 60 -8.25 0.24 -3.48
N PRO A 61 -9.44 -0.06 -2.93
CA PRO A 61 -10.58 -0.59 -3.67
C PRO A 61 -11.44 0.50 -4.33
N THR A 62 -11.11 1.78 -4.16
CA THR A 62 -11.89 2.87 -4.76
C THR A 62 -11.60 2.99 -6.26
N PRO A 63 -12.59 3.40 -7.08
CA PRO A 63 -12.40 3.56 -8.53
C PRO A 63 -11.21 4.44 -8.93
N GLU A 64 -10.82 5.38 -8.06
CA GLU A 64 -9.62 6.22 -8.19
C GLU A 64 -8.29 5.46 -8.34
N PHE A 65 -8.20 4.22 -7.87
CA PHE A 65 -6.96 3.44 -7.91
C PHE A 65 -7.09 2.13 -8.70
N ILE A 66 -8.31 1.59 -8.80
CA ILE A 66 -8.57 0.30 -9.47
C ILE A 66 -9.37 0.43 -10.77
N GLY A 67 -10.01 1.58 -11.02
CA GLY A 67 -10.96 1.73 -12.14
C GLY A 67 -10.36 1.46 -13.52
N GLY A 68 -9.06 1.71 -13.70
CA GLY A 68 -8.35 1.46 -14.96
C GLY A 68 -7.85 0.01 -15.12
N TYR A 69 -7.75 -0.77 -14.05
CA TYR A 69 -7.23 -2.14 -14.08
C TYR A 69 -8.04 -3.05 -15.03
N THR A 70 -9.36 -3.04 -14.90
CA THR A 70 -10.25 -3.86 -15.72
C THR A 70 -10.19 -3.47 -17.19
N MET A 71 -10.07 -2.17 -17.49
CA MET A 71 -9.94 -1.69 -18.86
C MET A 71 -8.63 -2.18 -19.51
N LEU A 72 -7.51 -2.13 -18.77
CA LEU A 72 -6.23 -2.70 -19.24
C LEU A 72 -6.37 -4.19 -19.55
N CYS A 73 -7.07 -4.94 -18.70
CA CYS A 73 -7.27 -6.37 -18.89
C CYS A 73 -8.11 -6.71 -20.13
N ILE A 74 -9.14 -5.92 -20.41
CA ILE A 74 -10.01 -6.12 -21.58
C ILE A 74 -9.32 -5.72 -22.88
N LYS A 75 -8.59 -4.59 -22.88
CA LYS A 75 -7.90 -4.11 -24.09
C LYS A 75 -6.61 -4.88 -24.38
N PHE A 76 -5.91 -5.38 -23.36
CA PHE A 76 -4.63 -6.09 -23.48
C PHE A 76 -4.62 -7.45 -22.74
N PRO A 77 -5.50 -8.40 -23.11
CA PRO A 77 -5.68 -9.65 -22.36
C PRO A 77 -4.42 -10.53 -22.36
N HIS A 78 -3.68 -10.60 -23.46
CA HIS A 78 -2.46 -11.41 -23.54
C HIS A 78 -1.32 -10.88 -22.68
N LEU A 79 -1.15 -9.56 -22.62
CA LEU A 79 -0.11 -8.93 -21.80
C LEU A 79 -0.48 -9.05 -20.32
N MET A 80 -1.72 -8.67 -19.95
CA MET A 80 -2.17 -8.72 -18.56
C MET A 80 -2.26 -10.15 -18.01
N ALA A 81 -2.47 -11.16 -18.85
CA ALA A 81 -2.44 -12.56 -18.42
C ALA A 81 -1.05 -13.03 -17.97
N ALA A 82 0.02 -12.41 -18.47
CA ALA A 82 1.39 -12.77 -18.10
C ALA A 82 1.88 -12.04 -16.83
N ILE A 83 1.32 -10.86 -16.55
CA ILE A 83 1.79 -9.98 -15.47
C ILE A 83 1.10 -10.35 -14.15
N PRO A 84 1.84 -10.68 -13.07
CA PRO A 84 1.26 -10.91 -11.76
C PRO A 84 0.75 -9.60 -11.12
N VAL A 85 -0.46 -9.66 -10.57
CA VAL A 85 -1.13 -8.54 -9.90
C VAL A 85 -1.25 -8.83 -8.41
N TYR A 86 -0.89 -7.88 -7.56
CA TYR A 86 -0.94 -8.02 -6.11
C TYR A 86 -1.90 -7.00 -5.48
N ALA A 87 -2.78 -7.49 -4.62
CA ALA A 87 -3.68 -6.67 -3.82
C ALA A 87 -3.96 -7.35 -2.48
N THR A 88 -4.52 -6.61 -1.53
CA THR A 88 -5.06 -7.25 -0.32
C THR A 88 -6.37 -7.98 -0.62
N VAL A 89 -6.75 -8.92 0.25
CA VAL A 89 -8.00 -9.70 0.12
C VAL A 89 -9.21 -8.77 -0.02
N ALA A 90 -9.31 -7.79 0.88
CA ALA A 90 -10.40 -6.82 0.90
C ALA A 90 -10.37 -5.88 -0.32
N VAL A 91 -9.19 -5.47 -0.80
CA VAL A 91 -9.09 -4.65 -2.03
C VAL A 91 -9.63 -5.41 -3.25
N SER A 92 -9.33 -6.70 -3.39
CA SER A 92 -9.87 -7.52 -4.50
C SER A 92 -11.40 -7.71 -4.39
N GLN A 93 -11.93 -8.00 -3.20
CA GLN A 93 -13.36 -8.26 -3.00
C GLN A 93 -14.24 -7.01 -3.08
N LEU A 94 -13.79 -5.87 -2.54
CA LEU A 94 -14.52 -4.61 -2.64
C LEU A 94 -14.28 -3.93 -3.98
N GLY A 95 -13.06 -4.06 -4.52
CA GLY A 95 -12.67 -3.50 -5.80
C GLY A 95 -13.49 -4.07 -6.98
N ARG A 96 -13.82 -5.37 -6.95
CA ARG A 96 -14.70 -5.96 -7.98
C ARG A 96 -16.08 -5.29 -8.00
N VAL A 97 -16.67 -5.02 -6.83
CA VAL A 97 -17.99 -4.40 -6.76
C VAL A 97 -17.94 -2.92 -7.12
N ALA A 98 -16.91 -2.21 -6.64
CA ALA A 98 -16.68 -0.82 -7.02
C ALA A 98 -16.50 -0.67 -8.54
N THR A 99 -15.81 -1.62 -9.17
CA THR A 99 -15.63 -1.67 -10.62
C THR A 99 -16.98 -1.93 -11.33
N VAL A 100 -17.75 -2.92 -10.89
CA VAL A 100 -19.08 -3.19 -11.48
C VAL A 100 -19.97 -1.95 -11.42
N GLU A 101 -20.00 -1.28 -10.27
CA GLU A 101 -20.77 -0.04 -10.11
C GLU A 101 -20.28 1.07 -11.04
N PHE A 102 -18.96 1.32 -11.05
CA PHE A 102 -18.36 2.37 -11.86
C PHE A 102 -18.60 2.14 -13.35
N TYR A 103 -18.40 0.92 -13.86
CA TYR A 103 -18.61 0.63 -15.27
C TYR A 103 -20.10 0.62 -15.64
N ARG A 104 -21.00 0.24 -14.71
CA ARG A 104 -22.45 0.35 -14.93
C ARG A 104 -22.90 1.80 -15.02
N SER A 105 -22.35 2.67 -14.17
CA SER A 105 -22.69 4.10 -14.18
C SER A 105 -22.18 4.78 -15.47
N ARG A 106 -21.01 4.38 -15.99
CA ARG A 106 -20.49 4.82 -17.30
C ARG A 106 -21.16 4.19 -18.51
N GLY A 107 -21.99 3.18 -18.30
CA GLY A 107 -22.74 2.52 -19.36
C GLY A 107 -21.94 1.52 -20.18
N LEU A 108 -20.81 1.05 -19.64
CA LEU A 108 -19.97 0.00 -20.24
C LEU A 108 -20.28 -1.39 -19.73
N LEU A 109 -21.18 -1.51 -18.74
CA LEU A 109 -21.63 -2.76 -18.15
C LEU A 109 -23.15 -2.73 -17.95
N GLY A 110 -23.78 -3.91 -17.94
CA GLY A 110 -25.21 -4.09 -17.70
C GLY A 110 -26.03 -4.19 -19.00
N PRO A 111 -27.36 -4.09 -18.95
CA PRO A 111 -28.26 -4.21 -20.10
C PRO A 111 -28.23 -2.95 -20.95
N LEU A 112 -27.05 -2.55 -21.41
CA LEU A 112 -26.85 -1.38 -22.25
C LEU A 112 -26.26 -1.78 -23.60
N GLN A 113 -26.74 -1.14 -24.67
CA GLN A 113 -26.20 -1.37 -26.01
C GLN A 113 -24.69 -1.04 -26.12
N SER A 114 -24.22 -0.06 -25.33
CA SER A 114 -22.81 0.35 -25.21
C SER A 114 -21.98 -0.56 -24.30
N ALA A 115 -22.55 -1.63 -23.73
CA ALA A 115 -21.83 -2.52 -22.84
C ALA A 115 -20.65 -3.19 -23.57
N LEU A 116 -19.47 -3.03 -22.99
CA LEU A 116 -18.22 -3.63 -23.46
C LEU A 116 -17.93 -4.94 -22.72
N LEU A 117 -18.39 -5.07 -21.48
CA LEU A 117 -18.10 -6.21 -20.61
C LEU A 117 -19.34 -6.68 -19.85
N GLU A 118 -19.30 -7.95 -19.43
CA GLU A 118 -20.25 -8.54 -18.49
C GLU A 118 -19.64 -8.64 -17.09
N VAL A 119 -20.48 -8.83 -16.07
CA VAL A 119 -20.01 -8.99 -14.67
C VAL A 119 -19.05 -10.18 -14.53
N SER A 120 -19.27 -11.25 -15.29
CA SER A 120 -18.38 -12.42 -15.30
C SER A 120 -16.95 -12.09 -15.73
N ASP A 121 -16.77 -11.11 -16.62
CA ASP A 121 -15.45 -10.71 -17.09
C ASP A 121 -14.67 -10.03 -15.96
N VAL A 122 -15.35 -9.19 -15.18
CA VAL A 122 -14.74 -8.56 -13.99
C VAL A 122 -14.32 -9.63 -12.99
N ASP A 123 -15.20 -10.58 -12.68
CA ASP A 123 -14.88 -11.66 -11.74
C ASP A 123 -13.67 -12.49 -12.19
N GLU A 124 -13.59 -12.85 -13.48
CA GLU A 124 -12.48 -13.62 -14.04
C GLU A 124 -11.13 -12.93 -13.92
N TRP A 125 -11.07 -11.61 -14.11
CA TRP A 125 -9.83 -10.85 -13.97
C TRP A 125 -9.46 -10.64 -12.50
N PHE A 126 -10.43 -10.37 -11.64
CA PHE A 126 -10.18 -10.20 -10.21
C PHE A 126 -9.77 -11.51 -9.52
N ASP A 127 -10.19 -12.66 -10.03
CA ASP A 127 -9.78 -13.98 -9.53
C ASP A 127 -8.31 -14.32 -9.87
N ARG A 128 -7.69 -13.62 -10.83
CA ARG A 128 -6.25 -13.74 -11.13
C ARG A 128 -5.35 -12.95 -10.18
N ILE A 129 -5.93 -12.05 -9.37
CA ILE A 129 -5.17 -11.22 -8.44
C ILE A 129 -4.61 -12.10 -7.33
N THR A 130 -3.30 -12.00 -7.09
CA THR A 130 -2.64 -12.66 -5.96
C THR A 130 -2.95 -11.90 -4.68
N LEU A 131 -3.64 -12.59 -3.77
CA LEU A 131 -4.11 -12.00 -2.52
C LEU A 131 -3.00 -11.97 -1.46
N VAL A 132 -2.83 -10.82 -0.82
CA VAL A 132 -1.80 -10.57 0.20
C VAL A 132 -2.46 -10.14 1.52
N LYS A 133 -1.91 -10.59 2.65
CA LYS A 133 -2.29 -10.13 4.00
C LYS A 133 -1.40 -8.98 4.47
N TYR A 134 -1.89 -8.17 5.41
CA TYR A 134 -1.03 -7.18 6.06
C TYR A 134 0.19 -7.81 6.72
N PHE A 135 1.33 -7.12 6.64
CA PHE A 135 2.64 -7.53 7.15
C PHE A 135 3.18 -8.84 6.56
N GLN A 136 2.55 -9.38 5.52
CA GLN A 136 3.05 -10.53 4.79
C GLN A 136 4.24 -10.09 3.93
N ASN A 137 5.40 -10.69 4.19
CA ASN A 137 6.63 -10.45 3.44
C ASN A 137 6.67 -11.36 2.22
N MET A 138 6.56 -10.77 1.03
CA MET A 138 6.54 -11.47 -0.23
C MET A 138 7.86 -11.27 -0.98
N THR A 139 8.65 -12.34 -1.11
CA THR A 139 9.85 -12.35 -1.93
C THR A 139 9.49 -12.71 -3.37
N MET A 140 9.75 -11.78 -4.29
CA MET A 140 9.37 -11.87 -5.70
C MET A 140 10.59 -11.84 -6.62
N LEU A 141 10.40 -12.28 -7.87
CA LEU A 141 11.40 -12.26 -8.94
C LEU A 141 12.72 -12.92 -8.50
N GLU A 142 12.64 -14.17 -8.03
CA GLU A 142 13.80 -14.95 -7.54
C GLU A 142 14.54 -14.30 -6.35
N ASN A 143 13.78 -13.77 -5.37
CA ASN A 143 14.30 -13.09 -4.17
C ASN A 143 15.00 -11.74 -4.44
N ARG A 144 14.78 -11.10 -5.59
CA ARG A 144 15.34 -9.78 -5.89
C ARG A 144 14.54 -8.62 -5.29
N LEU A 145 13.24 -8.84 -5.05
CA LEU A 145 12.32 -7.85 -4.52
C LEU A 145 11.61 -8.38 -3.27
N LEU A 146 11.51 -7.56 -2.23
CA LEU A 146 10.68 -7.81 -1.07
C LEU A 146 9.53 -6.80 -1.04
N LEU A 147 8.30 -7.31 -1.06
CA LEU A 147 7.08 -6.54 -1.02
C LEU A 147 6.34 -6.81 0.29
N THR A 148 5.93 -5.74 0.98
CA THR A 148 5.16 -5.85 2.24
C THR A 148 4.00 -4.86 2.22
N ALA A 149 2.78 -5.35 2.44
CA ALA A 149 1.57 -4.52 2.57
C ALA A 149 1.37 -4.08 4.02
N TYR A 150 1.11 -2.80 4.26
CA TYR A 150 0.76 -2.23 5.56
C TYR A 150 -0.63 -1.59 5.50
N ASN A 151 -1.35 -1.57 6.62
CA ASN A 151 -2.65 -0.89 6.70
C ASN A 151 -2.52 0.61 6.39
N SER A 152 -3.31 1.14 5.45
CA SER A 152 -3.37 2.57 5.15
C SER A 152 -4.41 3.33 5.97
N GLY A 153 -5.40 2.65 6.56
CA GLY A 153 -6.46 3.28 7.36
C GLY A 153 -7.44 4.16 6.58
N TYR A 154 -7.36 4.20 5.24
CA TYR A 154 -8.27 5.00 4.40
C TYR A 154 -9.52 4.22 3.98
N SER A 155 -9.39 2.95 3.62
CA SER A 155 -10.52 2.10 3.22
C SER A 155 -10.37 0.71 3.82
N LEU A 156 -11.44 -0.08 3.81
CA LEU A 156 -11.38 -1.46 4.28
C LEU A 156 -10.45 -2.28 3.39
N GLY A 157 -9.35 -2.77 3.97
CA GLY A 157 -8.32 -3.49 3.21
C GLY A 157 -7.28 -2.60 2.54
N GLY A 158 -7.46 -1.28 2.56
CA GLY A 158 -6.53 -0.33 1.98
C GLY A 158 -5.12 -0.55 2.50
N ALA A 159 -4.14 -0.51 1.59
CA ALA A 159 -2.76 -0.78 1.91
C ALA A 159 -1.81 0.26 1.33
N PHE A 160 -0.76 0.58 2.09
CA PHE A 160 0.44 1.17 1.52
C PHE A 160 1.53 0.10 1.41
N TRP A 161 2.39 0.23 0.41
CA TRP A 161 3.37 -0.80 0.05
C TRP A 161 4.78 -0.38 0.43
N LEU A 162 5.50 -1.23 1.16
CA LEU A 162 6.93 -1.14 1.32
C LEU A 162 7.60 -2.04 0.28
N ILE A 163 8.33 -1.40 -0.63
CA ILE A 163 9.05 -2.06 -1.70
C ILE A 163 10.54 -1.98 -1.37
N THR A 164 11.15 -3.13 -1.09
CA THR A 164 12.57 -3.22 -0.74
C THR A 164 13.33 -3.99 -1.81
N LYS A 165 14.29 -3.32 -2.47
CA LYS A 165 15.23 -3.94 -3.40
C LYS A 165 16.65 -3.70 -2.88
N ARG A 166 17.33 -4.75 -2.43
CA ARG A 166 18.67 -4.68 -1.81
C ARG A 166 18.68 -3.69 -0.62
N LEU A 167 19.31 -2.53 -0.77
CA LEU A 167 19.37 -1.45 0.22
C LEU A 167 18.33 -0.34 -0.02
N GLN A 168 17.71 -0.30 -1.20
CA GLN A 168 16.73 0.72 -1.56
C GLN A 168 15.37 0.36 -0.98
N LYS A 169 14.77 1.29 -0.25
CA LYS A 169 13.44 1.18 0.36
C LYS A 169 12.54 2.28 -0.17
N VAL A 170 11.49 1.91 -0.88
CA VAL A 170 10.47 2.83 -1.40
C VAL A 170 9.17 2.55 -0.68
N VAL A 171 8.60 3.58 -0.07
CA VAL A 171 7.27 3.51 0.52
C VAL A 171 6.29 4.17 -0.44
N TYR A 172 5.36 3.37 -0.96
CA TYR A 172 4.28 3.83 -1.82
C TYR A 172 2.97 3.90 -1.02
N ALA A 173 2.55 5.12 -0.68
CA ALA A 173 1.40 5.40 0.17
C ALA A 173 0.52 6.50 -0.46
N PRO A 174 -0.24 6.19 -1.53
CA PRO A 174 -1.00 7.19 -2.26
C PRO A 174 -2.01 7.89 -1.36
N THR A 175 -2.85 7.14 -0.64
CA THR A 175 -3.81 7.69 0.34
C THR A 175 -3.73 6.90 1.63
N TRP A 176 -3.81 7.61 2.76
CA TRP A 176 -3.73 7.01 4.09
C TRP A 176 -4.29 7.94 5.17
N ASN A 177 -4.76 7.34 6.26
CA ASN A 177 -5.30 8.03 7.43
C ASN A 177 -4.41 7.75 8.65
N HIS A 178 -3.91 8.78 9.31
CA HIS A 178 -3.18 8.60 10.58
C HIS A 178 -4.13 8.37 11.76
N SER A 179 -5.35 8.91 11.69
CA SER A 179 -6.32 8.88 12.78
C SER A 179 -7.05 7.54 12.80
N LYS A 180 -7.59 7.18 13.97
CA LYS A 180 -8.47 6.02 14.10
C LYS A 180 -9.88 6.48 13.77
N ASP A 181 -10.51 5.78 12.84
CA ASP A 181 -11.92 5.97 12.47
C ASP A 181 -12.82 5.10 13.37
N SER A 182 -14.14 5.18 13.18
CA SER A 182 -15.09 4.35 13.94
C SER A 182 -14.85 2.85 13.72
N PHE A 183 -14.54 2.46 12.48
CA PHE A 183 -14.47 1.06 12.06
C PHE A 183 -13.08 0.62 11.55
N LEU A 184 -12.14 1.54 11.32
CA LEU A 184 -10.79 1.24 10.86
C LEU A 184 -9.72 1.68 11.86
N ASN A 185 -8.61 0.94 11.88
CA ASN A 185 -7.40 1.37 12.58
C ASN A 185 -6.64 2.38 11.70
N GLY A 186 -5.94 3.33 12.34
CA GLY A 186 -5.03 4.24 11.63
C GLY A 186 -3.88 3.52 10.91
N ALA A 187 -3.22 4.24 10.01
CA ALA A 187 -2.16 3.74 9.18
C ALA A 187 -0.98 3.17 9.98
N GLY A 188 -0.39 2.08 9.47
CA GLY A 188 0.73 1.36 10.09
C GLY A 188 2.08 2.09 10.12
N PHE A 189 2.12 3.41 9.93
CA PHE A 189 3.34 4.22 10.04
C PHE A 189 3.84 4.34 11.47
N THR A 190 2.91 4.35 12.44
CA THR A 190 3.21 4.40 13.86
C THR A 190 2.69 3.13 14.52
N GLY A 191 3.56 2.44 15.27
CA GLY A 191 3.17 1.26 16.03
C GLY A 191 2.27 1.62 17.21
N LEU A 192 1.71 0.61 17.88
CA LEU A 192 0.88 0.77 19.08
C LEU A 192 1.57 1.57 20.21
N SER A 193 2.90 1.55 20.26
CA SER A 193 3.73 2.30 21.21
C SER A 193 4.09 3.72 20.74
N GLY A 194 3.52 4.19 19.63
CA GLY A 194 3.88 5.48 19.00
C GLY A 194 5.24 5.47 18.28
N THR A 195 5.92 4.33 18.26
CA THR A 195 7.22 4.16 17.60
C THR A 195 7.06 3.72 16.16
N THR A 196 7.80 4.35 15.25
CA THR A 196 7.86 3.96 13.83
C THR A 196 8.46 2.55 13.68
N PRO A 197 7.86 1.66 12.88
CA PRO A 197 8.43 0.34 12.60
C PRO A 197 9.87 0.46 12.06
N PRO A 198 10.83 -0.35 12.54
CA PRO A 198 12.24 -0.23 12.16
C PRO A 198 12.47 -0.45 10.66
N GLN A 199 11.57 -1.17 9.99
CA GLN A 199 11.63 -1.42 8.55
C GLN A 199 11.36 -0.14 7.74
N LEU A 200 10.54 0.77 8.26
CA LEU A 200 10.12 2.02 7.62
C LEU A 200 11.03 3.22 7.94
N ILE A 201 12.02 3.06 8.83
CA ILE A 201 12.96 4.14 9.17
C ILE A 201 13.94 4.37 8.00
N ARG A 202 14.16 5.65 7.68
CA ARG A 202 15.06 6.15 6.63
C ARG A 202 14.84 5.49 5.25
N PRO A 203 13.61 5.56 4.70
CA PRO A 203 13.38 5.07 3.36
C PRO A 203 14.11 5.95 2.32
N THR A 204 14.50 5.35 1.21
CA THR A 204 15.09 6.05 0.06
C THR A 204 14.10 7.05 -0.52
N ALA A 205 12.83 6.66 -0.60
CA ALA A 205 11.76 7.49 -1.14
C ALA A 205 10.44 7.21 -0.40
N VAL A 206 9.66 8.27 -0.15
CA VAL A 206 8.24 8.17 0.21
C VAL A 206 7.43 8.84 -0.89
N ILE A 207 6.45 8.12 -1.42
CA ILE A 207 5.49 8.62 -2.40
C ILE A 207 4.16 8.75 -1.68
N THR A 208 3.62 9.97 -1.61
CA THR A 208 2.35 10.27 -0.92
C THR A 208 1.53 11.26 -1.73
N SER A 209 0.20 11.17 -1.64
CA SER A 209 -0.66 12.23 -2.18
C SER A 209 -0.66 13.47 -1.30
N THR A 210 -1.18 14.55 -1.88
CA THR A 210 -1.37 15.84 -1.25
C THR A 210 -2.84 16.14 -0.95
N HIS A 211 -3.73 15.15 -1.05
CA HIS A 211 -5.10 15.29 -0.56
C HIS A 211 -5.01 15.35 0.97
N LEU A 212 -5.42 16.47 1.57
CA LEU A 212 -5.35 16.70 3.00
C LEU A 212 -6.75 16.75 3.62
N GLY A 213 -6.91 16.05 4.73
CA GLY A 213 -8.09 16.14 5.59
C GLY A 213 -7.98 17.29 6.61
N LEU A 214 -9.08 17.57 7.28
CA LEU A 214 -9.12 18.55 8.37
C LEU A 214 -8.38 18.08 9.64
N ALA A 215 -7.79 19.03 10.36
CA ALA A 215 -7.12 18.79 11.64
C ALA A 215 -8.10 18.49 12.81
N MET A 216 -9.41 18.50 12.55
CA MET A 216 -10.42 18.23 13.58
C MET A 216 -10.46 16.74 13.94
N SER A 217 -10.56 16.46 15.24
CA SER A 217 -10.73 15.07 15.73
C SER A 217 -11.98 14.42 15.11
N HIS A 218 -11.85 13.17 14.71
CA HIS A 218 -12.94 12.36 14.14
C HIS A 218 -14.25 12.44 14.95
N LYS A 219 -14.17 12.32 16.28
CA LYS A 219 -15.34 12.43 17.18
C LYS A 219 -16.14 13.72 16.97
N LYS A 220 -15.47 14.88 16.93
CA LYS A 220 -16.12 16.17 16.71
C LYS A 220 -16.74 16.28 15.32
N ARG A 221 -16.11 15.70 14.30
CA ARG A 221 -16.65 15.66 12.93
C ARG A 221 -17.93 14.83 12.87
N THR A 222 -17.93 13.68 13.56
CA THR A 222 -19.10 12.81 13.71
C THR A 222 -20.24 13.50 14.46
N GLU A 223 -19.96 14.21 15.57
CA GLU A 223 -20.97 14.98 16.32
C GLU A 223 -21.63 16.06 15.46
N LYS A 224 -20.84 16.79 14.65
CA LYS A 224 -21.38 17.77 13.68
C LYS A 224 -22.25 17.12 12.62
N PHE A 225 -21.79 16.01 12.04
CA PHE A 225 -22.57 15.25 11.06
C PHE A 225 -23.92 14.78 11.62
N LEU A 226 -23.92 14.18 12.81
CA LEU A 226 -25.14 13.70 13.45
C LEU A 226 -26.09 14.85 13.81
N GLY A 227 -25.56 15.98 14.30
CA GLY A 227 -26.37 17.18 14.56
C GLY A 227 -27.07 17.73 13.31
N LEU A 228 -26.46 17.61 12.14
CA LEU A 228 -27.10 17.96 10.86
C LEU A 228 -28.19 16.96 10.48
N VAL A 229 -27.90 15.66 10.60
CA VAL A 229 -28.87 14.60 10.32
C VAL A 229 -30.11 14.80 11.21
N ASP A 230 -29.94 15.03 12.50
CA ASP A 230 -31.04 15.28 13.43
C ASP A 230 -31.84 16.54 13.11
N ALA A 231 -31.15 17.63 12.75
CA ALA A 231 -31.82 18.86 12.35
C ALA A 231 -32.69 18.67 11.10
N THR A 232 -32.18 17.94 10.09
CA THR A 232 -32.94 17.65 8.87
C THR A 232 -34.11 16.69 9.13
N LEU A 233 -33.90 15.65 9.94
CA LEU A 233 -34.94 14.68 10.28
C LEU A 233 -36.04 15.29 11.16
N ALA A 234 -35.68 16.19 12.10
CA ALA A 234 -36.63 16.93 12.93
C ALA A 234 -37.54 17.86 12.10
N ASN A 235 -37.02 18.40 10.98
CA ASN A 235 -37.80 19.18 10.03
C ASN A 235 -38.73 18.32 9.15
N GLY A 236 -38.69 16.98 9.30
CA GLY A 236 -39.45 16.03 8.49
C GLY A 236 -38.93 15.89 7.07
N GLY A 237 -37.69 16.31 6.81
CA GLY A 237 -37.03 16.26 5.49
C GLY A 237 -36.22 15.00 5.25
N ALA A 238 -35.73 14.83 4.03
CA ALA A 238 -34.83 13.74 3.66
C ALA A 238 -33.36 14.17 3.72
N VAL A 239 -32.48 13.28 4.17
CA VAL A 239 -31.02 13.48 4.10
C VAL A 239 -30.48 12.69 2.91
N LEU A 240 -29.83 13.36 1.96
CA LEU A 240 -29.14 12.73 0.83
C LEU A 240 -27.64 12.66 1.10
N LEU A 241 -27.10 11.45 1.06
CA LEU A 241 -25.68 11.14 1.26
C LEU A 241 -25.10 10.51 -0.01
N PRO A 242 -24.39 11.27 -0.87
CA PRO A 242 -23.59 10.69 -1.95
C PRO A 242 -22.37 9.99 -1.34
N VAL A 243 -22.17 8.72 -1.66
CA VAL A 243 -21.12 7.90 -1.04
C VAL A 243 -20.34 7.08 -2.05
N SER A 244 -19.06 6.87 -1.75
CA SER A 244 -18.25 5.84 -2.39
C SER A 244 -18.52 4.48 -1.73
N ILE A 245 -19.04 3.53 -2.51
CA ILE A 245 -19.51 2.25 -1.99
C ILE A 245 -18.39 1.40 -1.37
N SER A 246 -17.19 1.40 -1.96
CA SER A 246 -16.02 0.69 -1.43
C SER A 246 -15.18 1.51 -0.45
N GLY A 247 -15.58 2.76 -0.19
CA GLY A 247 -14.90 3.69 0.70
C GLY A 247 -15.71 3.96 1.97
N ARG A 248 -16.19 5.21 2.12
CA ARG A 248 -16.78 5.72 3.36
C ARG A 248 -18.22 5.31 3.64
N PHE A 249 -18.89 4.65 2.69
CA PHE A 249 -20.23 4.12 2.90
C PHE A 249 -20.34 3.28 4.18
N PHE A 250 -19.38 2.39 4.45
CA PHE A 250 -19.41 1.52 5.64
C PHE A 250 -19.38 2.30 6.95
N GLU A 251 -18.55 3.34 7.01
CA GLU A 251 -18.43 4.19 8.19
C GLU A 251 -19.71 4.95 8.46
N LEU A 252 -20.25 5.59 7.42
CA LEU A 252 -21.45 6.40 7.51
C LEU A 252 -22.66 5.52 7.87
N LEU A 253 -22.78 4.34 7.26
CA LEU A 253 -23.84 3.40 7.59
C LEU A 253 -23.77 3.00 9.07
N GLN A 254 -22.58 2.68 9.58
CA GLN A 254 -22.43 2.31 10.99
C GLN A 254 -22.77 3.47 11.94
N ILE A 255 -22.30 4.69 11.63
CA ILE A 255 -22.56 5.89 12.42
C ILE A 255 -24.06 6.19 12.47
N VAL A 256 -24.74 6.17 11.32
CA VAL A 256 -26.18 6.45 11.21
C VAL A 256 -26.99 5.35 11.89
N ASP A 257 -26.69 4.08 11.66
CA ASP A 257 -27.40 2.95 12.28
C ASP A 257 -27.31 2.99 13.81
N THR A 258 -26.10 3.19 14.34
CA THR A 258 -25.89 3.33 15.79
C THR A 258 -26.68 4.52 16.34
N HIS A 259 -26.69 5.65 15.62
CA HIS A 259 -27.40 6.85 16.04
C HIS A 259 -28.92 6.65 16.06
N LEU A 260 -29.49 6.12 14.97
CA LEU A 260 -30.92 5.86 14.84
C LEU A 260 -31.42 4.83 15.84
N SER A 261 -30.61 3.82 16.18
CA SER A 261 -30.96 2.82 17.20
C SER A 261 -31.07 3.41 18.62
N ASN A 262 -30.35 4.51 18.90
CA ASN A 262 -30.36 5.18 20.20
C ASN A 262 -31.46 6.24 20.32
N LEU A 263 -32.04 6.68 19.20
CA LEU A 263 -33.13 7.65 19.18
C LEU A 263 -34.44 7.00 19.64
N GLN A 264 -35.03 7.54 20.71
CA GLN A 264 -36.36 7.15 21.17
C GLN A 264 -37.42 7.81 20.28
N GLY A 265 -37.90 7.10 19.26
CA GLY A 265 -38.86 7.65 18.29
C GLY A 265 -39.38 6.64 17.27
N ALA A 266 -40.05 7.13 16.24
CA ALA A 266 -40.49 6.31 15.10
C ALA A 266 -39.26 5.79 14.34
N ALA A 267 -39.32 4.54 13.86
CA ALA A 267 -38.26 3.96 13.04
C ALA A 267 -38.11 4.77 11.74
N ILE A 268 -36.99 5.48 11.59
CA ILE A 268 -36.67 6.27 10.40
C ILE A 268 -36.09 5.31 9.35
N PRO A 269 -36.67 5.22 8.15
CA PRO A 269 -36.16 4.32 7.11
C PRO A 269 -34.84 4.83 6.54
N VAL A 270 -33.93 3.89 6.29
CA VAL A 270 -32.62 4.13 5.67
C VAL A 270 -32.62 3.43 4.32
N TYR A 271 -32.58 4.19 3.24
CA TYR A 271 -32.56 3.66 1.88
C TYR A 271 -31.15 3.59 1.32
N PHE A 272 -30.84 2.51 0.60
CA PHE A 272 -29.57 2.35 -0.10
C PHE A 272 -29.78 2.12 -1.59
N LEU A 273 -29.24 3.03 -2.40
CA LEU A 273 -29.32 3.01 -3.86
C LEU A 273 -27.94 2.67 -4.44
N SER A 274 -27.81 1.44 -4.95
CA SER A 274 -26.62 0.94 -5.63
C SER A 274 -27.02 -0.03 -6.74
N TYR A 275 -26.31 -0.02 -7.87
CA TYR A 275 -26.48 -0.99 -8.95
C TYR A 275 -26.13 -2.42 -8.52
N SER A 276 -25.21 -2.54 -7.56
CA SER A 276 -24.71 -3.81 -7.03
C SER A 276 -25.50 -4.32 -5.82
N GLY A 277 -26.57 -3.63 -5.42
CA GLY A 277 -27.43 -4.01 -4.29
C GLY A 277 -26.67 -4.23 -2.98
N THR A 278 -27.05 -5.22 -2.18
CA THR A 278 -26.45 -5.52 -0.87
C THR A 278 -25.21 -6.42 -0.93
N LYS A 279 -24.68 -6.71 -2.14
CA LYS A 279 -23.46 -7.53 -2.29
C LYS A 279 -22.28 -6.96 -1.52
N VAL A 280 -22.17 -5.63 -1.45
CA VAL A 280 -21.08 -4.94 -0.76
C VAL A 280 -21.12 -5.15 0.74
N LEU A 281 -22.31 -5.14 1.34
CA LEU A 281 -22.51 -5.44 2.75
C LEU A 281 -22.17 -6.91 3.06
N SER A 282 -22.51 -7.81 2.12
CA SER A 282 -22.18 -9.23 2.22
C SER A 282 -20.68 -9.51 2.12
N TYR A 283 -19.92 -8.73 1.35
CA TYR A 283 -18.46 -8.82 1.34
C TYR A 283 -17.85 -8.24 2.61
N ALA A 284 -18.32 -7.07 3.06
CA ALA A 284 -17.82 -6.44 4.27
C ALA A 284 -18.05 -7.30 5.52
N SER A 285 -19.18 -8.01 5.62
CA SER A 285 -19.46 -8.91 6.74
C SER A 285 -18.49 -10.08 6.84
N ASN A 286 -17.88 -10.51 5.72
CA ASN A 286 -16.85 -11.55 5.69
C ASN A 286 -15.42 -11.01 5.98
N LEU A 287 -15.26 -9.70 6.07
CA LEU A 287 -13.97 -9.02 6.22
C LEU A 287 -13.76 -8.42 7.62
N LEU A 288 -14.43 -8.96 8.65
CA LEU A 288 -14.35 -8.47 10.03
C LEU A 288 -12.90 -8.42 10.58
N ASP A 289 -12.05 -9.37 10.16
CA ASP A 289 -10.63 -9.44 10.55
C ASP A 289 -9.81 -8.22 10.09
N TRP A 290 -10.29 -7.48 9.10
CA TRP A 290 -9.63 -6.30 8.53
C TRP A 290 -10.05 -4.99 9.20
N MET A 291 -11.00 -5.04 10.13
CA MET A 291 -11.58 -3.88 10.78
C MET A 291 -10.85 -3.50 12.07
N SER A 292 -11.34 -2.46 12.75
CA SER A 292 -10.73 -1.97 13.98
C SER A 292 -10.79 -3.04 15.09
N THR A 293 -9.76 -3.06 15.91
CA THR A 293 -9.72 -3.98 17.07
C THR A 293 -10.82 -3.70 18.09
N LEU A 294 -11.35 -2.48 18.10
CA LEU A 294 -12.48 -2.09 18.95
C LEU A 294 -13.77 -2.75 18.45
N LEU A 295 -14.04 -2.64 17.14
CA LEU A 295 -15.20 -3.26 16.51
C LEU A 295 -15.15 -4.78 16.67
N MET A 296 -14.00 -5.39 16.39
CA MET A 296 -13.84 -6.83 16.57
C MET A 296 -14.16 -7.28 18.00
N LYS A 297 -13.73 -6.53 19.03
CA LYS A 297 -14.01 -6.86 20.43
C LYS A 297 -15.48 -6.67 20.80
N GLU A 298 -16.10 -5.59 20.32
CA GLU A 298 -17.51 -5.29 20.59
C GLU A 298 -18.41 -6.40 20.07
N TYR A 299 -18.16 -6.85 18.84
CA TYR A 299 -18.97 -7.90 18.21
C TYR A 299 -18.56 -9.32 18.66
N ALA A 300 -17.27 -9.58 18.92
CA ALA A 300 -16.83 -10.87 19.50
C ALA A 300 -17.37 -11.07 20.93
N GLY A 301 -17.44 -10.01 21.73
CA GLY A 301 -17.98 -10.06 23.10
C GLY A 301 -19.48 -10.34 23.18
N GLN A 302 -20.22 -10.09 22.09
CA GLN A 302 -21.65 -10.37 21.98
C GLN A 302 -21.95 -11.76 21.38
N SER A 303 -20.92 -12.51 20.98
CA SER A 303 -21.02 -13.76 20.20
C SER A 303 -21.27 -15.03 21.04
N THR A 304 -21.59 -14.94 22.33
CA THR A 304 -21.79 -16.11 23.22
C THR A 304 -23.22 -16.70 23.19
N GLY A 305 -23.98 -16.53 22.10
CA GLY A 305 -25.30 -17.13 21.92
C GLY A 305 -25.62 -17.40 20.44
N ASP A 306 -26.61 -18.26 20.18
CA ASP A 306 -27.08 -18.77 18.86
C ASP A 306 -27.46 -17.70 17.79
N GLN A 307 -27.26 -16.40 18.06
CA GLN A 307 -27.55 -15.28 17.16
C GLN A 307 -26.29 -14.60 16.59
N SER A 308 -25.18 -15.34 16.44
CA SER A 308 -23.91 -14.83 15.93
C SER A 308 -24.01 -14.20 14.52
N TYR A 309 -24.90 -14.70 13.66
CA TYR A 309 -25.12 -14.16 12.31
C TYR A 309 -26.05 -12.94 12.27
N ALA A 310 -26.96 -12.78 13.24
CA ALA A 310 -27.96 -11.71 13.23
C ALA A 310 -27.38 -10.33 13.59
N ARG A 311 -26.20 -10.30 14.24
CA ARG A 311 -25.56 -9.07 14.75
C ARG A 311 -24.26 -8.71 14.03
N SER A 312 -24.10 -9.07 12.76
CA SER A 312 -22.98 -8.50 11.97
C SER A 312 -23.14 -6.99 11.82
N PRO A 313 -22.07 -6.17 11.91
CA PRO A 313 -22.14 -4.72 11.75
C PRO A 313 -22.76 -4.32 10.41
N PHE A 314 -22.55 -5.11 9.37
CA PHE A 314 -22.99 -4.86 7.99
C PHE A 314 -24.10 -5.82 7.55
N ASN A 315 -25.10 -6.03 8.39
CA ASN A 315 -26.28 -6.82 8.01
C ASN A 315 -27.10 -6.07 6.94
N PRO A 316 -27.40 -6.69 5.78
CA PRO A 316 -28.30 -6.12 4.77
C PRO A 316 -29.64 -5.64 5.31
N SER A 317 -30.17 -6.25 6.38
CA SER A 317 -31.47 -5.87 6.97
C SER A 317 -31.52 -4.45 7.56
N LYS A 318 -30.37 -3.78 7.71
CA LYS A 318 -30.30 -2.40 8.22
C LYS A 318 -30.65 -1.34 7.18
N VAL A 319 -30.73 -1.72 5.90
CA VAL A 319 -30.89 -0.77 4.81
C VAL A 319 -31.92 -1.28 3.81
N ASP A 320 -32.96 -0.50 3.58
CA ASP A 320 -34.02 -0.82 2.64
C ASP A 320 -33.54 -0.53 1.20
N LEU A 321 -33.83 -1.46 0.30
CA LEU A 321 -33.55 -1.31 -1.13
C LEU A 321 -34.79 -0.80 -1.85
N LEU A 322 -34.59 -0.06 -2.93
CA LEU A 322 -35.65 0.37 -3.85
C LEU A 322 -35.32 -0.13 -5.25
N LEU A 323 -36.36 -0.54 -6.01
CA LEU A 323 -36.16 -1.02 -7.38
C LEU A 323 -35.92 0.15 -8.34
N ASP A 324 -36.63 1.26 -8.13
CA ASP A 324 -36.44 2.51 -8.85
C ASP A 324 -36.25 3.71 -7.92
N PRO A 325 -35.29 4.62 -8.21
CA PRO A 325 -35.14 5.87 -7.46
C PRO A 325 -36.42 6.73 -7.44
N ASN A 326 -37.32 6.56 -8.42
CA ASN A 326 -38.59 7.30 -8.51
C ASN A 326 -39.53 7.00 -7.34
N GLU A 327 -39.41 5.82 -6.72
CA GLU A 327 -40.22 5.42 -5.57
C GLU A 327 -40.00 6.35 -4.36
N LEU A 328 -38.85 7.02 -4.29
CA LEU A 328 -38.54 8.00 -3.23
C LEU A 328 -39.52 9.17 -3.18
N VAL A 329 -40.12 9.54 -4.32
CA VAL A 329 -41.14 10.61 -4.39
C VAL A 329 -42.45 10.17 -3.75
N GLN A 330 -42.75 8.87 -3.80
CA GLN A 330 -43.99 8.29 -3.26
C GLN A 330 -43.91 8.05 -1.74
N LEU A 331 -42.72 8.16 -1.15
CA LEU A 331 -42.44 7.90 0.26
C LEU A 331 -42.21 9.22 1.03
N PRO A 332 -43.29 9.93 1.43
CA PRO A 332 -43.18 11.18 2.18
C PRO A 332 -42.73 10.93 3.63
N GLY A 333 -42.01 11.89 4.21
CA GLY A 333 -41.55 11.85 5.60
C GLY A 333 -40.03 11.82 5.76
N PRO A 334 -39.55 11.80 7.02
CA PRO A 334 -38.14 11.80 7.34
C PRO A 334 -37.49 10.49 6.91
N LYS A 335 -36.38 10.58 6.19
CA LYS A 335 -35.64 9.42 5.66
C LYS A 335 -34.17 9.76 5.41
N VAL A 336 -33.31 8.76 5.50
CA VAL A 336 -31.89 8.87 5.13
C VAL A 336 -31.66 8.06 3.86
N VAL A 337 -31.04 8.67 2.84
CA VAL A 337 -30.80 8.03 1.54
C VAL A 337 -29.31 8.02 1.24
N PHE A 338 -28.73 6.83 1.21
CA PHE A 338 -27.38 6.59 0.70
C PHE A 338 -27.47 6.35 -0.80
N ALA A 339 -26.79 7.18 -1.59
CA ALA A 339 -26.78 7.05 -3.04
C ALA A 339 -25.36 6.84 -3.57
N SER A 340 -25.22 5.81 -4.40
CA SER A 340 -23.98 5.50 -5.10
C SER A 340 -23.58 6.59 -6.08
N GLY A 341 -22.31 7.01 -6.01
CA GLY A 341 -21.69 7.98 -6.90
C GLY A 341 -21.39 9.30 -6.19
N LEU A 342 -20.15 9.50 -5.76
CA LEU A 342 -19.69 10.71 -5.08
C LEU A 342 -19.79 11.97 -5.95
N GLU A 343 -19.67 11.80 -7.27
CA GLU A 343 -19.44 12.89 -8.23
C GLU A 343 -20.69 13.34 -8.99
N PHE A 344 -21.86 12.73 -8.73
CA PHE A 344 -23.12 13.02 -9.44
C PHE A 344 -22.96 13.01 -10.97
N ARG A 345 -22.23 12.04 -11.51
CA ARG A 345 -21.97 11.95 -12.96
C ARG A 345 -23.16 11.41 -13.73
N ASN A 346 -23.14 11.62 -15.04
CA ASN A 346 -24.12 11.06 -15.96
C ASN A 346 -24.19 9.52 -15.82
N GLY A 347 -25.37 9.03 -15.44
CA GLY A 347 -25.62 7.62 -15.19
C GLY A 347 -25.39 7.17 -13.73
N ASP A 348 -24.96 8.03 -12.82
CA ASP A 348 -24.90 7.72 -11.39
C ASP A 348 -26.31 7.71 -10.75
N LEU A 349 -26.49 6.91 -9.70
CA LEU A 349 -27.75 6.87 -8.95
C LEU A 349 -27.92 8.08 -8.03
N SER A 350 -26.83 8.63 -7.50
CA SER A 350 -26.83 9.89 -6.74
C SER A 350 -27.44 11.03 -7.53
N LEU A 351 -27.19 11.07 -8.84
CA LEU A 351 -27.73 12.09 -9.72
C LEU A 351 -29.24 11.93 -9.97
N LYS A 352 -29.72 10.71 -10.23
CA LYS A 352 -31.16 10.45 -10.32
C LYS A 352 -31.86 10.86 -9.02
N THR A 353 -31.25 10.55 -7.89
CA THR A 353 -31.76 10.90 -6.55
C THR A 353 -31.80 12.42 -6.32
N LEU A 354 -30.79 13.14 -6.80
CA LEU A 354 -30.72 14.60 -6.75
C LEU A 354 -31.92 15.25 -7.44
N ASP A 355 -32.29 14.79 -8.65
CA ASP A 355 -33.43 15.35 -9.40
C ASP A 355 -34.78 15.08 -8.71
N TYR A 356 -34.95 13.91 -8.09
CA TYR A 356 -36.23 13.53 -7.48
C TYR A 356 -36.47 14.13 -6.10
N ILE A 357 -35.46 14.16 -5.22
CA ILE A 357 -35.64 14.55 -3.81
C ILE A 357 -35.30 16.03 -3.58
N CYS A 358 -34.31 16.59 -4.29
CA CYS A 358 -33.76 17.91 -3.97
C CYS A 358 -34.54 19.07 -4.60
N ARG A 359 -35.84 18.89 -4.88
CA ARG A 359 -36.79 19.97 -5.19
C ARG A 359 -37.49 20.52 -3.95
N ASP A 360 -37.37 19.82 -2.83
CA ASP A 360 -37.95 20.18 -1.53
C ASP A 360 -36.92 20.90 -0.65
N GLU A 361 -37.31 22.07 -0.11
CA GLU A 361 -36.50 22.88 0.80
C GLU A 361 -36.16 22.13 2.10
N LYS A 362 -36.99 21.16 2.51
CA LYS A 362 -36.76 20.37 3.72
C LYS A 362 -35.64 19.35 3.56
N THR A 363 -35.32 18.96 2.33
CA THR A 363 -34.25 18.02 2.04
C THR A 363 -32.90 18.69 2.27
N THR A 364 -31.94 17.96 2.82
CA THR A 364 -30.54 18.43 2.94
C THR A 364 -29.58 17.45 2.29
N ILE A 365 -28.70 17.96 1.42
CA ILE A 365 -27.57 17.24 0.86
C ILE A 365 -26.38 17.41 1.80
N ILE A 366 -25.80 16.31 2.27
CA ILE A 366 -24.59 16.34 3.10
C ILE A 366 -23.45 15.69 2.32
N LEU A 367 -22.50 16.51 1.89
CA LEU A 367 -21.28 16.07 1.24
C LEU A 367 -20.28 15.62 2.31
N THR A 368 -19.79 14.38 2.18
CA THR A 368 -18.90 13.76 3.18
C THR A 368 -17.44 13.65 2.72
N GLU A 369 -17.21 13.74 1.41
CA GLU A 369 -15.89 13.66 0.80
C GLU A 369 -15.75 14.75 -0.27
N LYS A 370 -14.51 15.15 -0.57
CA LYS A 370 -14.23 16.00 -1.73
C LYS A 370 -14.14 15.11 -2.96
N ALA A 371 -14.88 15.48 -4.01
CA ALA A 371 -14.83 14.77 -5.28
C ALA A 371 -13.43 14.87 -5.92
N ALA A 372 -12.94 13.74 -6.43
CA ALA A 372 -11.75 13.67 -7.27
C ALA A 372 -12.14 13.61 -8.75
N PHE A 373 -11.14 13.71 -9.64
CA PHE A 373 -11.21 13.73 -11.12
C PHE A 373 -11.63 15.06 -11.75
N ASN A 374 -10.61 15.77 -12.23
CA ASN A 374 -10.71 17.05 -12.92
C ASN A 374 -10.99 16.84 -14.42
N THR A 375 -12.14 16.23 -14.72
CA THR A 375 -12.75 16.22 -16.06
C THR A 375 -13.95 17.17 -16.07
N ASP A 376 -14.13 17.87 -17.19
CA ASP A 376 -15.15 18.90 -17.40
C ASP A 376 -16.55 18.47 -16.89
N ASN A 377 -17.20 19.34 -16.11
CA ASN A 377 -18.58 19.24 -15.57
C ASN A 377 -18.83 18.30 -14.35
N ASN A 378 -18.08 18.43 -13.26
CA ASN A 378 -18.36 17.70 -12.01
C ASN A 378 -19.26 18.52 -11.05
N ILE A 379 -20.55 18.17 -10.96
CA ILE A 379 -21.53 18.82 -10.08
C ILE A 379 -21.08 18.79 -8.61
N ALA A 380 -20.42 17.73 -8.15
CA ALA A 380 -19.97 17.66 -6.76
C ALA A 380 -18.95 18.76 -6.42
N THR A 381 -18.04 19.07 -7.34
CA THR A 381 -17.07 20.17 -7.16
C THR A 381 -17.75 21.54 -7.17
N GLU A 382 -18.76 21.71 -8.03
CA GLU A 382 -19.55 22.94 -8.08
C GLU A 382 -20.35 23.13 -6.79
N LEU A 383 -21.04 22.08 -6.29
CA LEU A 383 -21.74 22.08 -5.01
C LEU A 383 -20.79 22.42 -3.85
N TYR A 384 -19.61 21.83 -3.80
CA TYR A 384 -18.61 22.16 -2.78
C TYR A 384 -18.19 23.64 -2.86
N SER A 385 -17.96 24.17 -4.06
CA SER A 385 -17.58 25.56 -4.26
C SER A 385 -18.67 26.55 -3.82
N GLU A 386 -19.95 26.22 -4.09
CA GLU A 386 -21.10 27.03 -3.66
C GLU A 386 -21.27 26.97 -2.15
N TRP A 387 -21.17 25.79 -1.56
CA TRP A 387 -21.18 25.63 -0.11
C TRP A 387 -20.08 26.47 0.54
N TYR A 388 -18.84 26.41 0.04
CA TYR A 388 -17.71 27.15 0.59
C TYR A 388 -17.95 28.67 0.56
N LYS A 389 -18.43 29.21 -0.57
CA LYS A 389 -18.75 30.64 -0.71
C LYS A 389 -19.85 31.10 0.26
N LEU A 390 -20.94 30.34 0.31
CA LEU A 390 -22.11 30.70 1.12
C LEU A 390 -21.87 30.47 2.62
N ALA A 391 -21.11 29.44 3.00
CA ALA A 391 -20.69 29.21 4.38
C ALA A 391 -19.74 30.31 4.86
N ALA A 392 -18.78 30.74 4.02
CA ALA A 392 -17.90 31.85 4.33
C ALA A 392 -18.69 33.17 4.52
N ALA A 393 -19.69 33.43 3.66
CA ALA A 393 -20.54 34.62 3.79
C ALA A 393 -21.36 34.65 5.09
N LYS A 394 -21.74 33.46 5.61
CA LYS A 394 -22.51 33.33 6.85
C LYS A 394 -21.67 33.44 8.12
N ASN A 395 -20.35 33.25 8.04
CA ASN A 395 -19.46 33.11 9.20
C ASN A 395 -18.22 34.02 9.11
N ASP A 396 -18.44 35.33 8.95
CA ASP A 396 -17.40 36.37 8.93
C ASP A 396 -16.20 36.09 7.99
N GLY A 397 -16.45 35.40 6.87
CA GLY A 397 -15.44 35.08 5.86
C GLY A 397 -14.70 33.75 6.05
N VAL A 398 -15.03 32.96 7.10
CA VAL A 398 -14.40 31.65 7.36
C VAL A 398 -15.43 30.53 7.20
N ALA A 399 -15.29 29.73 6.13
CA ALA A 399 -16.11 28.54 5.95
C ALA A 399 -15.75 27.50 7.02
N GLU A 400 -16.69 27.21 7.93
CA GLU A 400 -16.56 26.13 8.92
C GLU A 400 -17.41 24.93 8.51
N ASP A 401 -16.85 23.73 8.64
CA ASP A 401 -17.55 22.47 8.43
C ASP A 401 -18.81 22.33 9.28
N GLY A 402 -19.84 21.75 8.67
CA GLY A 402 -21.11 21.46 9.33
C GLY A 402 -22.10 22.63 9.35
N ILE A 403 -21.85 23.70 8.60
CA ILE A 403 -22.83 24.79 8.43
C ILE A 403 -23.83 24.39 7.33
N PRO A 404 -25.15 24.37 7.62
CA PRO A 404 -26.17 24.20 6.60
C PRO A 404 -26.46 25.55 5.92
N VAL A 405 -26.55 25.50 4.59
CA VAL A 405 -26.75 26.63 3.70
C VAL A 405 -27.91 26.32 2.75
N PRO A 406 -28.81 27.27 2.45
CA PRO A 406 -29.82 27.08 1.41
C PRO A 406 -29.19 27.12 0.02
N LEU A 407 -29.43 26.09 -0.79
CA LEU A 407 -29.02 25.99 -2.18
C LEU A 407 -30.23 26.20 -3.10
N GLU A 408 -30.13 27.16 -4.02
CA GLU A 408 -31.07 27.33 -5.13
C GLU A 408 -30.27 27.54 -6.41
N LYS A 409 -30.15 26.48 -7.22
CA LYS A 409 -29.34 26.51 -8.45
C LYS A 409 -29.89 25.57 -9.50
N ALA A 410 -29.72 25.94 -10.77
CA ALA A 410 -30.05 25.09 -11.91
C ALA A 410 -28.75 24.57 -12.55
N PHE A 411 -28.61 23.25 -12.65
CA PHE A 411 -27.49 22.61 -13.31
C PHE A 411 -27.86 22.28 -14.76
N PRO A 412 -27.11 22.75 -15.78
CA PRO A 412 -27.36 22.41 -17.17
C PRO A 412 -27.08 20.92 -17.43
N LEU A 413 -27.92 20.26 -18.24
CA LEU A 413 -27.78 18.85 -18.60
C LEU A 413 -27.12 18.63 -19.96
N ASP A 414 -26.23 19.53 -20.36
CA ASP A 414 -25.59 19.46 -21.67
C ASP A 414 -24.75 18.18 -21.81
N GLY A 415 -25.10 17.35 -22.80
CA GLY A 415 -24.41 16.08 -23.08
C GLY A 415 -24.83 14.90 -22.19
N TRP A 416 -25.89 15.05 -21.40
CA TRP A 416 -26.37 13.98 -20.53
C TRP A 416 -27.25 12.99 -21.26
N THR A 417 -27.33 11.77 -20.74
CA THR A 417 -28.04 10.67 -21.41
C THR A 417 -29.10 10.06 -20.54
N THR A 418 -30.25 9.75 -21.12
CA THR A 418 -31.33 8.96 -20.50
C THR A 418 -31.33 7.55 -21.05
N GLU A 419 -31.75 6.60 -20.21
CA GLU A 419 -31.86 5.18 -20.59
C GLU A 419 -33.25 4.93 -21.17
N GLU A 420 -33.31 4.53 -22.44
CA GLU A 420 -34.55 4.17 -23.15
C GLU A 420 -34.49 2.72 -23.64
N TYR A 421 -35.63 2.06 -23.77
CA TYR A 421 -35.68 0.68 -24.28
C TYR A 421 -35.24 0.59 -25.75
N LEU A 422 -34.57 -0.51 -26.11
CA LEU A 422 -34.17 -0.77 -27.50
C LEU A 422 -35.39 -0.95 -28.41
N SER A 423 -35.25 -0.51 -29.67
CA SER A 423 -36.24 -0.85 -30.69
C SER A 423 -36.21 -2.36 -31.01
N PRO A 424 -37.30 -2.95 -31.54
CA PRO A 424 -37.36 -4.39 -31.79
C PRO A 424 -36.28 -4.94 -32.75
N THR A 425 -35.75 -4.12 -33.66
CA THR A 425 -34.65 -4.51 -34.56
C THR A 425 -33.31 -4.47 -33.84
N GLU A 426 -33.03 -3.37 -33.13
CA GLU A 426 -31.81 -3.22 -32.31
C GLU A 426 -31.74 -4.30 -31.23
N LEU A 427 -32.89 -4.70 -30.67
CA LEU A 427 -32.99 -5.75 -29.66
C LEU A 427 -32.51 -7.10 -30.20
N LYS A 428 -32.92 -7.48 -31.42
CA LYS A 428 -32.48 -8.74 -32.03
C LYS A 428 -30.96 -8.74 -32.24
N ASP A 429 -30.45 -7.70 -32.88
CA ASP A 429 -29.01 -7.55 -33.14
C ASP A 429 -28.19 -7.59 -31.85
N PHE A 430 -28.67 -6.93 -30.79
CA PHE A 430 -28.02 -6.92 -29.49
C PHE A 430 -28.04 -8.32 -28.84
N THR A 431 -29.18 -9.00 -28.82
CA THR A 431 -29.27 -10.36 -28.24
C THR A 431 -28.42 -11.37 -29.00
N GLU A 432 -28.36 -11.29 -30.33
CA GLU A 432 -27.50 -12.13 -31.16
C GLU A 432 -26.01 -11.85 -30.85
N LYS A 433 -25.62 -10.57 -30.75
CA LYS A 433 -24.23 -10.20 -30.39
C LYS A 433 -23.82 -10.72 -29.01
N VAL A 434 -24.69 -10.58 -28.00
CA VAL A 434 -24.42 -11.04 -26.63
C VAL A 434 -24.34 -12.57 -26.59
N THR A 435 -25.27 -13.27 -27.23
CA THR A 435 -25.27 -14.74 -27.25
C THR A 435 -24.06 -15.32 -28.02
N LEU A 436 -23.65 -14.69 -29.13
CA LEU A 436 -22.43 -15.05 -29.84
C LEU A 436 -21.18 -14.84 -28.96
N SER A 437 -21.09 -13.70 -28.27
CA SER A 437 -19.98 -13.41 -27.35
C SER A 437 -19.91 -14.43 -26.20
N ARG A 438 -21.05 -14.73 -25.55
CA ARG A 438 -21.14 -15.77 -24.51
C ARG A 438 -20.73 -17.14 -25.03
N ARG A 439 -21.16 -17.51 -26.25
CA ARG A 439 -20.81 -18.79 -26.89
C ARG A 439 -19.30 -18.89 -27.18
N GLN A 440 -18.70 -17.82 -27.69
CA GLN A 440 -17.26 -17.76 -27.96
C GLN A 440 -16.44 -17.93 -26.66
N LYS A 441 -16.78 -17.17 -25.61
CA LYS A 441 -16.13 -17.28 -24.29
C LYS A 441 -16.26 -18.68 -23.71
N LEU A 442 -17.43 -19.32 -23.86
CA LEU A 442 -17.64 -20.68 -23.39
C LEU A 442 -16.77 -21.68 -24.15
N MET A 443 -16.65 -21.54 -25.47
CA MET A 443 -15.75 -22.37 -26.29
C MET A 443 -14.27 -22.17 -25.90
N GLU A 444 -13.84 -20.94 -25.64
CA GLU A 444 -12.48 -20.62 -25.16
C GLU A 444 -12.20 -21.27 -23.80
N LYS A 445 -13.13 -21.17 -22.84
CA LYS A 445 -13.01 -21.83 -21.53
C LYS A 445 -12.94 -23.35 -21.64
N VAL A 446 -13.73 -23.95 -22.53
CA VAL A 446 -13.69 -25.40 -22.78
C VAL A 446 -12.34 -25.79 -23.37
N ARG A 447 -11.81 -24.99 -24.31
CA ARG A 447 -10.47 -25.19 -24.89
C ARG A 447 -9.37 -25.09 -23.83
N ASP A 448 -9.41 -24.07 -22.98
CA ASP A 448 -8.42 -23.89 -21.91
C ASP A 448 -8.47 -25.00 -20.87
N LYS A 449 -9.67 -25.46 -20.52
CA LYS A 449 -9.83 -26.62 -19.62
C LYS A 449 -9.29 -27.89 -20.26
N LYS A 450 -9.53 -28.10 -21.57
CA LYS A 450 -8.96 -29.21 -22.33
C LYS A 450 -7.43 -29.13 -22.37
N ASN A 451 -6.86 -27.94 -22.63
CA ASN A 451 -5.42 -27.71 -22.64
C ASN A 451 -4.79 -27.97 -21.25
N LYS A 452 -5.40 -27.48 -20.16
CA LYS A 452 -4.97 -27.75 -18.79
C LYS A 452 -5.05 -29.25 -18.45
N ASN A 453 -6.12 -29.93 -18.88
CA ASN A 453 -6.26 -31.36 -18.69
C ASN A 453 -5.20 -32.15 -19.47
N ILE A 454 -4.85 -31.76 -20.70
CA ILE A 454 -3.76 -32.40 -21.47
C ILE A 454 -2.40 -32.16 -20.82
N LEU A 455 -2.12 -30.94 -20.35
CA LEU A 455 -0.88 -30.62 -19.64
C LEU A 455 -0.75 -31.42 -18.34
N ASN A 456 -1.85 -31.58 -17.59
CA ASN A 456 -1.86 -32.38 -16.37
C ASN A 456 -1.85 -33.90 -16.64
N ALA A 457 -2.39 -34.35 -17.78
CA ALA A 457 -2.37 -35.77 -18.18
C ALA A 457 -0.98 -36.24 -18.63
N ASN A 458 -0.05 -35.34 -18.93
CA ASN A 458 1.34 -35.70 -19.24
C ASN A 458 2.19 -36.04 -18.00
N ASP A 459 1.67 -35.84 -16.78
CA ASP A 459 2.31 -36.29 -15.52
C ASP A 459 1.81 -37.65 -15.01
N ASP A 460 0.76 -38.21 -15.62
CA ASP A 460 0.27 -39.57 -15.31
C ASP A 460 0.15 -40.40 -16.59
N SER A 461 1.23 -41.10 -16.94
CA SER A 461 1.19 -42.12 -17.98
C SER A 461 0.41 -43.35 -17.47
N SER A 462 -0.86 -43.50 -17.85
CA SER A 462 -1.39 -44.72 -18.51
C SER A 462 -2.92 -44.71 -18.64
N SER A 463 -3.38 -45.32 -19.75
CA SER A 463 -4.75 -45.83 -20.03
C SER A 463 -5.70 -44.92 -20.84
N SER A 464 -5.58 -45.09 -22.16
CA SER A 464 -6.63 -45.26 -23.21
C SER A 464 -8.11 -44.98 -22.88
N GLU A 465 -8.81 -44.26 -23.77
CA GLU A 465 -9.65 -44.83 -24.85
C GLU A 465 -10.13 -43.72 -25.81
N GLU A 466 -10.13 -44.03 -27.11
CA GLU A 466 -10.65 -43.21 -28.21
C GLU A 466 -12.15 -43.46 -28.38
N GLU A 467 -12.94 -42.42 -28.65
CA GLU A 467 -14.21 -42.55 -29.37
C GLU A 467 -14.37 -41.39 -30.37
N ASP A 468 -14.56 -41.80 -31.63
CA ASP A 468 -14.87 -40.98 -32.82
C ASP A 468 -16.26 -40.34 -32.75
N SER A 469 -16.41 -39.15 -33.35
CA SER A 469 -17.61 -38.84 -34.14
C SER A 469 -17.30 -37.81 -35.22
N SER A 470 -17.71 -38.15 -36.45
CA SER A 470 -17.39 -37.56 -37.74
C SER A 470 -18.24 -36.35 -38.16
N ASP A 471 -17.78 -35.74 -39.27
CA ASP A 471 -18.48 -34.88 -40.26
C ASP A 471 -18.66 -33.39 -39.86
N ASP A 472 -18.38 -32.37 -40.66
CA ASP A 472 -18.02 -32.20 -42.08
C ASP A 472 -17.31 -30.82 -42.18
N GLU A 473 -16.28 -30.64 -43.02
CA GLU A 473 -16.19 -29.48 -43.92
C GLU A 473 -15.04 -29.56 -44.94
N GLN A 474 -15.29 -28.89 -46.05
CA GLN A 474 -14.80 -29.15 -47.39
C GLN A 474 -13.37 -28.69 -47.68
N LEU A 475 -12.76 -29.45 -48.59
CA LEU A 475 -11.50 -29.24 -49.28
C LEU A 475 -11.44 -27.89 -50.01
N ILE A 476 -10.42 -27.08 -49.69
CA ILE A 476 -9.74 -26.23 -50.68
C ILE A 476 -8.25 -26.60 -50.67
N THR A 477 -7.87 -27.32 -51.73
CA THR A 477 -6.52 -27.70 -52.07
C THR A 477 -5.74 -26.47 -52.55
N ASN A 478 -4.60 -26.19 -51.93
CA ASN A 478 -3.45 -25.60 -52.62
C ASN A 478 -2.18 -26.28 -52.12
N THR A 479 -1.68 -27.17 -52.96
CA THR A 479 -0.39 -27.86 -52.97
C THR A 479 0.79 -26.89 -52.88
N ILE A 480 1.65 -27.09 -51.88
CA ILE A 480 3.11 -26.96 -52.02
C ILE A 480 3.75 -28.18 -51.37
N GLU A 481 4.76 -28.69 -52.06
CA GLU A 481 5.29 -30.05 -52.07
C GLU A 481 5.92 -30.51 -50.75
N ALA A 482 5.67 -31.78 -50.44
CA ALA A 482 6.31 -32.53 -49.38
C ALA A 482 7.73 -32.96 -49.81
N GLY A 483 8.74 -32.48 -49.10
CA GLY A 483 10.09 -33.03 -49.10
C GLY A 483 10.34 -33.82 -47.82
N ALA A 484 10.57 -35.12 -47.97
CA ALA A 484 10.82 -36.08 -46.90
C ALA A 484 12.08 -35.76 -46.08
N LEU A 485 11.99 -35.93 -44.76
CA LEU A 485 13.13 -36.07 -43.85
C LEU A 485 13.59 -37.54 -43.82
N PRO A 486 14.87 -37.85 -44.10
CA PRO A 486 15.48 -39.10 -43.67
C PRO A 486 16.04 -38.95 -42.26
N SER A 487 15.90 -40.01 -41.48
CA SER A 487 16.57 -40.21 -40.21
C SER A 487 18.07 -40.53 -40.41
N ALA A 488 18.87 -40.07 -39.46
CA ALA A 488 20.22 -40.51 -39.08
C ALA A 488 21.37 -40.35 -40.10
N ASN A 489 22.30 -39.43 -39.80
CA ASN A 489 23.62 -39.84 -39.30
C ASN A 489 24.45 -38.66 -38.76
N ALA A 490 25.22 -39.00 -37.74
CA ALA A 490 26.10 -38.15 -36.95
C ALA A 490 27.16 -37.41 -37.76
N VAL A 491 27.37 -36.12 -37.49
CA VAL A 491 28.70 -35.47 -37.59
C VAL A 491 28.79 -34.23 -36.69
N SER A 492 29.69 -34.32 -35.73
CA SER A 492 30.64 -33.30 -35.23
C SER A 492 30.24 -31.82 -35.18
N ALA A 493 30.15 -31.33 -33.94
CA ALA A 493 30.27 -29.93 -33.57
C ALA A 493 31.67 -29.39 -33.88
N SER A 494 31.83 -28.63 -34.97
CA SER A 494 33.06 -27.87 -35.22
C SER A 494 32.87 -26.68 -36.19
N SER A 495 31.87 -25.82 -35.95
CA SER A 495 31.74 -24.56 -36.70
C SER A 495 30.98 -23.43 -35.97
N ALA A 496 30.77 -23.55 -34.66
CA ALA A 496 30.28 -22.45 -33.82
C ALA A 496 31.41 -21.64 -33.16
N THR A 497 32.68 -21.96 -33.45
CA THR A 497 33.87 -21.27 -32.90
C THR A 497 34.34 -20.08 -33.72
N ALA A 498 33.70 -19.75 -34.85
CA ALA A 498 34.17 -18.68 -35.75
C ALA A 498 33.33 -17.38 -35.74
N ALA A 499 32.10 -17.42 -35.21
CA ALA A 499 31.25 -16.21 -35.05
C ALA A 499 31.16 -15.71 -33.60
N ILE A 500 31.64 -16.51 -32.64
CA ILE A 500 31.71 -16.17 -31.21
C ILE A 500 32.98 -15.37 -30.89
N ASN A 501 34.03 -15.52 -31.70
CA ASN A 501 35.32 -14.84 -31.48
C ASN A 501 35.33 -13.34 -31.86
N THR A 502 34.25 -12.78 -32.42
CA THR A 502 34.24 -11.36 -32.86
C THR A 502 33.54 -10.41 -31.88
N LEU A 503 32.76 -10.90 -30.92
CA LEU A 503 32.16 -10.06 -29.87
C LEU A 503 32.96 -10.07 -28.55
N ASP A 504 33.70 -11.15 -28.27
CA ASP A 504 34.57 -11.26 -27.08
C ASP A 504 35.83 -10.39 -27.16
N VAL A 505 36.27 -9.99 -28.38
CA VAL A 505 37.47 -9.17 -28.57
C VAL A 505 37.25 -7.70 -28.15
N PHE A 506 36.01 -7.20 -28.22
CA PHE A 506 35.74 -5.77 -27.92
C PHE A 506 35.58 -5.47 -26.43
N VAL A 507 35.20 -6.45 -25.59
CA VAL A 507 35.03 -6.26 -24.14
C VAL A 507 36.34 -6.54 -23.38
N THR A 508 37.18 -7.48 -23.86
CA THR A 508 38.51 -7.72 -23.27
C THR A 508 39.43 -6.52 -23.43
N ASP A 509 39.48 -5.91 -24.61
CA ASP A 509 40.38 -4.77 -24.87
C ASP A 509 39.99 -3.53 -24.05
N TYR A 510 38.69 -3.27 -23.86
CA TYR A 510 38.21 -2.15 -23.02
C TYR A 510 38.52 -2.35 -21.53
N VAL A 511 38.49 -3.59 -21.04
CA VAL A 511 38.81 -3.92 -19.65
C VAL A 511 40.32 -3.94 -19.43
N THR A 512 41.14 -4.42 -20.37
CA THR A 512 42.60 -4.37 -20.28
C THR A 512 43.17 -2.95 -20.46
N ASP A 513 42.60 -2.13 -21.35
CA ASP A 513 42.99 -0.72 -21.51
C ASP A 513 42.62 0.13 -20.28
N ASN A 514 41.53 -0.20 -19.58
CA ASN A 514 41.17 0.50 -18.35
C ASN A 514 41.91 -0.05 -17.11
N LEU A 515 42.30 -1.32 -17.10
CA LEU A 515 43.20 -1.88 -16.07
C LEU A 515 44.64 -1.33 -16.19
N THR A 516 45.19 -1.22 -17.40
CA THR A 516 46.52 -0.61 -17.62
C THR A 516 46.52 0.89 -17.30
N ASN A 517 45.38 1.57 -17.51
CA ASN A 517 45.20 2.99 -17.20
C ASN A 517 44.56 3.27 -15.83
N ASN A 518 44.43 2.29 -14.93
CA ASN A 518 43.86 2.45 -13.58
C ASN A 518 42.48 3.14 -13.54
N LYS A 519 41.55 2.73 -14.40
CA LYS A 519 40.17 3.23 -14.44
C LYS A 519 39.20 2.13 -13.97
N PRO A 520 38.46 2.33 -12.86
CA PRO A 520 37.64 1.28 -12.25
C PRO A 520 36.32 1.03 -13.01
N ILE A 521 35.95 -0.25 -13.14
CA ILE A 521 34.71 -0.75 -13.77
C ILE A 521 34.19 -1.91 -12.90
N ASP A 522 32.92 -1.86 -12.44
CA ASP A 522 32.33 -2.89 -11.55
C ASP A 522 30.96 -3.40 -12.06
N PHE A 523 30.79 -4.74 -12.00
CA PHE A 523 29.52 -5.48 -12.10
C PHE A 523 29.30 -6.29 -10.80
N LYS A 524 28.04 -6.54 -10.37
CA LYS A 524 27.73 -7.14 -9.05
C LYS A 524 26.57 -8.16 -9.08
N VAL A 525 26.66 -9.25 -8.31
CA VAL A 525 25.57 -10.23 -8.04
C VAL A 525 25.22 -10.25 -6.52
N SER A 526 24.06 -10.82 -6.08
CA SER A 526 23.44 -11.02 -4.71
C SER A 526 23.49 -12.38 -3.91
N ASN A 527 24.14 -12.53 -2.72
CA ASN A 527 24.32 -13.82 -1.99
C ASN A 527 23.24 -14.10 -0.91
N LYS A 528 22.38 -15.09 -1.16
CA LYS A 528 21.64 -15.87 -0.14
C LYS A 528 21.82 -17.35 -0.47
N MET A 529 22.55 -18.10 0.35
CA MET A 529 22.70 -19.55 0.16
C MET A 529 21.78 -20.39 1.07
N ARG A 530 21.35 -21.53 0.52
CA ARG A 530 20.33 -22.46 1.02
C ARG A 530 20.90 -23.53 1.97
N PRO A 531 20.06 -24.19 2.81
CA PRO A 531 20.46 -25.13 3.85
C PRO A 531 20.82 -26.53 3.30
N LYS A 532 21.88 -26.64 2.48
CA LYS A 532 22.37 -27.93 1.97
C LYS A 532 23.87 -28.19 2.21
N GLN A 533 24.54 -27.40 3.04
CA GLN A 533 26.00 -27.45 3.18
C GLN A 533 26.47 -27.47 4.64
N ALA A 534 26.09 -28.50 5.40
CA ALA A 534 26.75 -28.83 6.66
C ALA A 534 27.42 -30.21 6.52
N MET A 535 28.76 -30.26 6.58
CA MET A 535 29.58 -31.46 6.39
C MET A 535 30.14 -31.97 7.73
N PHE A 536 29.48 -32.93 8.38
CA PHE A 536 30.11 -33.99 9.18
C PHE A 536 29.13 -35.19 9.28
N PRO A 537 29.60 -36.45 9.17
CA PRO A 537 28.74 -37.61 9.31
C PRO A 537 28.49 -37.87 10.80
N PHE A 538 27.31 -37.51 11.29
CA PHE A 538 26.80 -38.03 12.55
C PHE A 538 26.10 -39.35 12.28
N ALA A 539 26.60 -40.42 12.90
CA ALA A 539 25.91 -41.69 12.97
C ALA A 539 24.51 -41.49 13.60
N ASP A 540 23.49 -42.11 13.00
CA ASP A 540 22.11 -42.11 13.49
C ASP A 540 22.04 -42.56 14.95
N LEU A 541 22.02 -41.60 15.86
CA LEU A 541 21.52 -41.78 17.21
C LEU A 541 20.02 -41.48 17.13
N THR A 542 19.24 -42.56 17.06
CA THR A 542 17.82 -42.63 17.42
C THR A 542 17.41 -41.45 18.31
N LYS A 543 16.51 -40.59 17.80
CA LYS A 543 15.98 -39.41 18.50
C LYS A 543 15.75 -39.73 19.98
N LYS A 544 16.60 -39.19 20.87
CA LYS A 544 16.36 -39.28 22.31
C LYS A 544 15.09 -38.48 22.61
N ARG A 545 14.06 -39.20 23.04
CA ARG A 545 12.80 -38.66 23.58
C ARG A 545 13.13 -37.75 24.76
N LYS A 546 12.63 -36.52 24.77
CA LYS A 546 12.82 -35.60 25.89
C LYS A 546 11.89 -36.04 27.02
N PHE A 547 12.42 -36.26 28.21
CA PHE A 547 11.65 -36.56 29.43
C PHE A 547 11.74 -35.35 30.37
N ASP A 548 10.61 -34.93 30.91
CA ASP A 548 10.49 -33.98 32.02
C ASP A 548 10.16 -34.75 33.31
N ASP A 549 10.11 -34.08 34.47
CA ASP A 549 9.89 -34.70 35.78
C ASP A 549 8.55 -35.47 35.92
N TYR A 550 7.65 -35.35 34.93
CA TYR A 550 6.37 -36.05 34.82
C TYR A 550 6.26 -37.04 33.65
N GLY A 551 7.34 -37.29 32.89
CA GLY A 551 7.36 -38.27 31.79
C GLY A 551 7.80 -37.71 30.44
N GLU A 552 7.47 -38.43 29.35
CA GLU A 552 7.89 -38.07 27.99
C GLU A 552 7.20 -36.77 27.52
N VAL A 553 7.98 -35.79 27.08
CA VAL A 553 7.50 -34.50 26.56
C VAL A 553 6.92 -34.72 25.16
N ILE A 554 5.59 -34.67 25.08
CA ILE A 554 4.82 -34.84 23.85
C ILE A 554 4.80 -33.51 23.08
N ASP A 555 5.18 -33.53 21.80
CA ASP A 555 5.13 -32.36 20.92
C ASP A 555 3.69 -32.17 20.38
N PRO A 556 2.97 -31.08 20.74
CA PRO A 556 1.55 -30.90 20.38
C PRO A 556 1.31 -30.89 18.87
N LYS A 557 2.32 -30.53 18.08
CA LYS A 557 2.26 -30.45 16.62
C LYS A 557 2.21 -31.82 15.92
N GLN A 558 2.55 -32.90 16.62
CA GLN A 558 2.44 -34.26 16.08
C GLN A 558 1.05 -34.89 16.30
N PHE A 559 0.23 -34.27 17.15
CA PHE A 559 -1.11 -34.76 17.51
C PHE A 559 -2.24 -33.83 17.04
N THR A 560 -1.93 -32.74 16.33
CA THR A 560 -2.93 -31.97 15.58
C THR A 560 -3.43 -32.85 14.45
N HIS A 561 -4.63 -33.41 14.62
CA HIS A 561 -5.34 -34.13 13.57
C HIS A 561 -5.45 -33.25 12.33
N THR A 562 -5.24 -33.85 11.17
CA THR A 562 -5.36 -33.27 9.82
C THR A 562 -6.75 -32.68 9.50
N ASP A 563 -7.66 -32.67 10.47
CA ASP A 563 -9.02 -32.15 10.33
C ASP A 563 -9.11 -30.61 10.40
N GLU A 564 -8.15 -29.88 10.98
CA GLU A 564 -8.20 -28.40 10.97
C GLU A 564 -7.79 -27.80 9.61
N SER A 565 -6.81 -28.41 8.93
CA SER A 565 -6.49 -28.02 7.55
C SER A 565 -7.58 -28.48 6.57
N ALA A 566 -8.25 -29.60 6.88
CA ALA A 566 -9.41 -30.07 6.13
C ALA A 566 -10.68 -29.25 6.42
N ALA A 567 -10.84 -28.64 7.60
CA ALA A 567 -11.97 -27.77 7.91
C ALA A 567 -11.85 -26.44 7.17
N ASN A 568 -10.65 -25.88 7.07
CA ASN A 568 -10.40 -24.67 6.27
C ASN A 568 -10.47 -24.94 4.76
N SER A 569 -9.99 -26.09 4.27
CA SER A 569 -10.17 -26.45 2.85
C SER A 569 -11.62 -26.84 2.53
N LYS A 570 -12.35 -27.47 3.46
CA LYS A 570 -13.80 -27.72 3.34
C LYS A 570 -14.61 -26.44 3.41
N LEU A 571 -14.22 -25.43 4.20
CA LEU A 571 -14.84 -24.09 4.19
C LEU A 571 -14.60 -23.38 2.85
N ILE A 572 -13.40 -23.50 2.27
CA ILE A 572 -13.06 -22.95 0.95
C ILE A 572 -13.78 -23.72 -0.18
N ASP A 573 -13.92 -25.04 -0.06
CA ASP A 573 -14.65 -25.86 -1.02
C ASP A 573 -16.18 -25.77 -0.85
N GLU A 574 -16.70 -25.54 0.35
CA GLU A 574 -18.13 -25.30 0.62
C GLU A 574 -18.54 -23.89 0.19
N SER A 575 -17.67 -22.88 0.35
CA SER A 575 -17.88 -21.56 -0.23
C SER A 575 -17.80 -21.60 -1.76
N ARG A 576 -16.86 -22.36 -2.35
CA ARG A 576 -16.85 -22.64 -3.81
C ARG A 576 -18.07 -23.42 -4.28
N ARG A 577 -18.53 -24.44 -3.54
CA ARG A 577 -19.70 -25.26 -3.91
C ARG A 577 -21.01 -24.50 -3.77
N LYS A 578 -21.17 -23.66 -2.73
CA LYS A 578 -22.31 -22.72 -2.63
C LYS A 578 -22.31 -21.72 -3.78
N PHE A 579 -21.13 -21.28 -4.21
CA PHE A 579 -20.97 -20.39 -5.37
C PHE A 579 -21.28 -21.09 -6.71
N ASP A 580 -20.92 -22.37 -6.86
CA ASP A 580 -21.27 -23.17 -8.04
C ASP A 580 -22.76 -23.57 -8.08
N ASP A 581 -23.39 -23.82 -6.93
CA ASP A 581 -24.84 -24.04 -6.82
C ASP A 581 -25.66 -22.77 -7.13
N GLU A 582 -25.14 -21.57 -6.83
CA GLU A 582 -25.73 -20.29 -7.25
C GLU A 582 -25.54 -20.01 -8.75
N ARG A 583 -24.40 -20.39 -9.34
CA ARG A 583 -24.16 -20.33 -10.80
C ARG A 583 -25.10 -21.24 -11.59
N GLY A 584 -25.55 -22.35 -11.00
CA GLY A 584 -26.49 -23.29 -11.62
C GLY A 584 -27.91 -22.73 -11.84
N ARG A 585 -28.29 -21.63 -11.18
CA ARG A 585 -29.60 -20.97 -11.37
C ARG A 585 -29.68 -20.03 -12.58
N TRP A 586 -28.56 -19.77 -13.25
CA TRP A 586 -28.47 -18.81 -14.37
C TRP A 586 -28.56 -19.45 -15.76
N ASN A 587 -28.65 -20.78 -15.87
CA ASN A 587 -28.89 -21.45 -17.15
C ASN A 587 -30.33 -21.97 -17.22
N GLY A 588 -31.09 -21.39 -18.15
CA GLY A 588 -32.40 -21.87 -18.55
C GLY A 588 -32.38 -23.31 -19.04
N GLU A 589 -33.53 -23.96 -18.89
CA GLU A 589 -33.84 -25.35 -19.24
C GLU A 589 -33.29 -25.80 -20.59
N ASP A 590 -32.71 -27.00 -20.61
CA ASP A 590 -32.90 -27.91 -21.74
C ASP A 590 -33.06 -29.35 -21.25
N GLY A 591 -34.15 -29.98 -21.72
CA GLY A 591 -34.73 -31.17 -21.12
C GLY A 591 -33.94 -32.46 -21.34
N ARG A 592 -33.87 -33.28 -20.28
CA ARG A 592 -33.84 -34.74 -20.38
C ARG A 592 -34.55 -35.34 -19.16
N ASN A 593 -35.54 -36.18 -19.46
CA ASN A 593 -36.58 -36.65 -18.57
C ASN A 593 -36.12 -37.86 -17.73
N GLY A 594 -36.58 -37.93 -16.46
CA GLY A 594 -36.81 -39.19 -15.76
C GLY A 594 -35.94 -39.50 -14.53
N ARG A 595 -36.56 -39.40 -13.33
CA ARG A 595 -36.16 -39.97 -12.01
C ARG A 595 -35.39 -39.09 -11.00
N ARG A 596 -35.75 -37.81 -10.83
CA ARG A 596 -35.31 -37.00 -9.66
C ARG A 596 -36.39 -36.11 -9.03
N PHE A 597 -37.68 -36.40 -9.24
CA PHE A 597 -38.76 -35.47 -8.87
C PHE A 597 -39.18 -35.48 -7.39
N ASP A 598 -38.78 -36.47 -6.58
CA ASP A 598 -39.24 -36.57 -5.18
C ASP A 598 -38.26 -36.04 -4.11
N LYS A 599 -36.98 -35.80 -4.44
CA LYS A 599 -36.03 -35.16 -3.49
C LYS A 599 -36.01 -33.63 -3.56
N GLN A 600 -36.53 -33.04 -4.64
CA GLN A 600 -36.50 -31.59 -4.86
C GLN A 600 -37.66 -30.85 -4.16
N LYS A 601 -38.73 -31.55 -3.80
CA LYS A 601 -39.86 -30.98 -3.04
C LYS A 601 -39.61 -30.84 -1.54
N GLN A 602 -38.62 -31.55 -0.97
CA GLN A 602 -38.26 -31.40 0.44
C GLN A 602 -37.24 -30.28 0.69
N LEU A 603 -36.35 -29.96 -0.25
CA LEU A 603 -35.36 -28.88 -0.10
C LEU A 603 -35.91 -27.46 -0.38
N ASN A 604 -37.04 -27.35 -1.10
CA ASN A 604 -37.66 -26.05 -1.41
C ASN A 604 -38.59 -25.51 -0.32
N ARG A 605 -38.78 -26.23 0.80
CA ARG A 605 -39.58 -25.72 1.93
C ARG A 605 -38.79 -24.91 2.95
N ASP A 606 -37.46 -25.06 3.00
CA ASP A 606 -36.62 -24.44 4.03
C ASP A 606 -35.85 -23.19 3.56
N ASN A 607 -35.79 -22.90 2.26
CA ASN A 607 -35.14 -21.70 1.69
C ASN A 607 -36.15 -20.72 1.09
N LYS A 608 -37.07 -20.21 1.89
CA LYS A 608 -37.87 -19.04 1.49
C LYS A 608 -36.97 -17.81 1.68
N LEU A 609 -36.37 -17.31 0.60
CA LEU A 609 -35.58 -16.08 0.62
C LEU A 609 -36.37 -14.98 1.34
N THR A 610 -35.66 -14.17 2.12
CA THR A 610 -36.30 -13.00 2.73
C THR A 610 -36.82 -12.07 1.63
N PRO A 611 -37.90 -11.30 1.88
CA PRO A 611 -38.42 -10.36 0.88
C PRO A 611 -37.34 -9.40 0.35
N GLN A 612 -36.39 -9.05 1.20
CA GLN A 612 -35.29 -8.15 0.87
C GLN A 612 -34.19 -8.83 0.03
N GLU A 613 -33.87 -10.11 0.28
CA GLU A 613 -32.98 -10.88 -0.59
C GLU A 613 -33.61 -11.15 -1.96
N ALA A 614 -34.93 -11.38 -2.01
CA ALA A 614 -35.66 -11.50 -3.27
C ALA A 614 -35.60 -10.19 -4.07
N LEU A 615 -35.85 -9.05 -3.43
CA LEU A 615 -35.74 -7.72 -4.04
C LEU A 615 -34.32 -7.41 -4.50
N ASN A 616 -33.31 -7.78 -3.71
CA ASN A 616 -31.91 -7.62 -4.10
C ASN A 616 -31.58 -8.43 -5.37
N ASN A 617 -32.07 -9.67 -5.47
CA ASN A 617 -31.88 -10.47 -6.68
C ASN A 617 -32.57 -9.86 -7.89
N GLU A 618 -33.78 -9.33 -7.72
CA GLU A 618 -34.50 -8.61 -8.76
C GLU A 618 -33.76 -7.35 -9.23
N LEU A 619 -33.20 -6.58 -8.29
CA LEU A 619 -32.39 -5.40 -8.57
C LEU A 619 -31.13 -5.75 -9.37
N LEU A 620 -30.41 -6.80 -8.94
CA LEU A 620 -29.20 -7.27 -9.62
C LEU A 620 -29.52 -7.73 -11.06
N LEU A 621 -30.62 -8.44 -11.23
CA LEU A 621 -31.13 -8.88 -12.52
C LEU A 621 -31.47 -7.68 -13.42
N LYS A 622 -32.16 -6.67 -12.89
CA LYS A 622 -32.52 -5.45 -13.62
C LYS A 622 -31.32 -4.63 -14.06
N TYR A 623 -30.29 -4.48 -13.22
CA TYR A 623 -29.19 -3.56 -13.52
C TYR A 623 -27.95 -4.22 -14.12
N LEU A 624 -27.73 -5.51 -13.89
CA LEU A 624 -26.47 -6.18 -14.23
C LEU A 624 -26.61 -7.28 -15.29
N ASP A 625 -27.75 -7.95 -15.41
CA ASP A 625 -27.91 -8.95 -16.49
C ASP A 625 -28.10 -8.24 -17.82
N THR A 626 -27.29 -8.61 -18.81
CA THR A 626 -27.27 -7.95 -20.12
C THR A 626 -28.51 -8.26 -20.95
N LEU A 627 -29.12 -9.42 -20.78
CA LEU A 627 -30.28 -9.86 -21.56
C LEU A 627 -31.61 -9.37 -20.98
N GLN A 628 -31.63 -8.98 -19.70
CA GLN A 628 -32.83 -8.55 -19.02
C GLN A 628 -33.08 -7.06 -19.25
N HIS A 629 -34.14 -6.73 -20.00
CA HIS A 629 -34.52 -5.36 -20.36
C HIS A 629 -33.39 -4.51 -20.99
N PRO A 630 -32.90 -4.87 -22.19
CA PRO A 630 -31.87 -4.08 -22.88
C PRO A 630 -32.32 -2.64 -23.15
N MET A 631 -31.45 -1.70 -22.78
CA MET A 631 -31.63 -0.25 -22.90
C MET A 631 -30.50 0.40 -23.72
N LYS A 632 -30.76 1.57 -24.28
CA LYS A 632 -29.78 2.44 -24.94
C LYS A 632 -29.75 3.79 -24.26
N ARG A 633 -28.57 4.40 -24.23
CA ARG A 633 -28.39 5.77 -23.72
C ARG A 633 -28.54 6.74 -24.87
N VAL A 634 -29.61 7.51 -24.86
CA VAL A 634 -29.84 8.62 -25.80
C VAL A 634 -29.54 9.94 -25.11
N PRO A 635 -28.96 10.92 -25.81
CA PRO A 635 -28.81 12.26 -25.24
C PRO A 635 -30.18 12.80 -24.86
N PHE A 636 -30.23 13.53 -23.74
CA PHE A 636 -31.45 14.20 -23.28
C PHE A 636 -32.04 14.97 -24.46
N GLY A 637 -33.36 14.80 -24.69
CA GLY A 637 -34.05 15.27 -25.89
C GLY A 637 -33.69 16.71 -26.25
N SER A 638 -33.77 17.05 -27.53
CA SER A 638 -33.36 18.29 -28.21
C SER A 638 -33.96 19.62 -27.69
N ASP A 639 -34.39 19.69 -26.44
CA ASP A 639 -34.63 20.92 -25.71
C ASP A 639 -33.29 21.43 -25.16
N LEU A 640 -32.70 22.39 -25.88
CA LEU A 640 -31.46 23.12 -25.56
C LEU A 640 -31.43 23.83 -24.17
N ASN A 641 -32.42 23.59 -23.29
CA ASN A 641 -32.59 24.25 -21.99
C ASN A 641 -32.96 23.28 -20.85
N ALA A 642 -32.74 21.97 -21.01
CA ALA A 642 -32.99 21.02 -19.92
C ALA A 642 -31.98 21.24 -18.77
N ALA A 643 -32.50 21.61 -17.59
CA ALA A 643 -31.70 21.87 -16.40
C ALA A 643 -32.34 21.24 -15.15
N ILE A 644 -31.53 20.61 -14.29
CA ILE A 644 -31.98 20.14 -12.98
C ILE A 644 -32.02 21.34 -12.05
N ARG A 645 -33.24 21.72 -11.62
CA ARG A 645 -33.44 22.78 -10.63
C ARG A 645 -33.41 22.17 -9.24
N VAL A 646 -32.39 22.54 -8.47
CA VAL A 646 -32.18 22.08 -7.10
C VAL A 646 -32.56 23.20 -6.13
N ARG A 647 -33.40 22.86 -5.16
CA ARG A 647 -33.84 23.72 -4.06
C ARG A 647 -33.86 22.92 -2.76
N CYS A 648 -32.76 22.95 -2.03
CA CYS A 648 -32.57 22.14 -0.81
C CYS A 648 -31.53 22.76 0.12
N GLY A 649 -31.39 22.24 1.34
CA GLY A 649 -30.22 22.50 2.17
C GLY A 649 -28.97 21.83 1.62
N LEU A 650 -27.81 22.47 1.79
CA LEU A 650 -26.50 21.96 1.44
C LEU A 650 -25.55 22.12 2.62
N SER A 651 -24.82 21.06 2.95
CA SER A 651 -23.77 21.10 3.96
C SER A 651 -22.61 20.18 3.58
N PHE A 652 -21.43 20.47 4.11
CA PHE A 652 -20.23 19.65 3.95
C PHE A 652 -19.65 19.35 5.33
N VAL A 653 -19.26 18.09 5.52
CA VAL A 653 -18.52 17.62 6.69
C VAL A 653 -17.46 16.64 6.20
N ASP A 654 -16.18 16.97 6.34
CA ASP A 654 -15.10 16.10 5.89
C ASP A 654 -15.05 14.80 6.73
N LEU A 655 -15.51 13.69 6.15
CA LEU A 655 -15.40 12.33 6.66
C LEU A 655 -14.60 11.42 5.71
N ALA A 656 -13.79 11.99 4.80
CA ALA A 656 -12.98 11.24 3.84
C ALA A 656 -11.86 10.41 4.50
N GLY A 657 -11.60 10.65 5.80
CA GLY A 657 -10.57 10.01 6.62
C GLY A 657 -9.21 9.99 5.93
N VAL A 658 -8.70 11.17 5.63
CA VAL A 658 -7.37 11.40 5.07
C VAL A 658 -6.49 12.08 6.12
N VAL A 659 -5.16 11.96 5.98
CA VAL A 659 -4.20 12.61 6.87
C VAL A 659 -4.31 14.14 6.86
N ASP A 660 -4.15 14.77 8.02
CA ASP A 660 -4.05 16.22 8.15
C ASP A 660 -2.61 16.71 7.96
N LEU A 661 -2.44 17.99 7.63
CA LEU A 661 -1.13 18.57 7.35
C LEU A 661 -0.12 18.40 8.50
N ARG A 662 -0.58 18.55 9.75
CA ARG A 662 0.31 18.48 10.93
C ARG A 662 0.79 17.05 11.14
N SER A 663 -0.09 16.06 11.11
CA SER A 663 0.32 14.67 11.32
C SER A 663 1.15 14.14 10.15
N LEU A 664 0.86 14.55 8.91
CA LEU A 664 1.69 14.25 7.75
C LEU A 664 3.14 14.70 7.98
N SER A 665 3.33 15.95 8.39
CA SER A 665 4.68 16.49 8.68
C SER A 665 5.37 15.80 9.87
N THR A 666 4.61 15.40 10.89
CA THR A 666 5.12 14.72 12.08
C THR A 666 5.54 13.28 11.76
N ILE A 667 4.75 12.57 10.95
CA ILE A 667 5.04 11.19 10.55
C ILE A 667 6.22 11.16 9.59
N LEU A 668 6.27 12.07 8.61
CA LEU A 668 7.40 12.16 7.68
C LEU A 668 8.71 12.55 8.40
N SER A 669 8.68 13.45 9.39
CA SER A 669 9.86 13.77 10.19
C SER A 669 10.33 12.60 11.08
N SER A 670 9.41 11.73 11.51
CA SER A 670 9.74 10.48 12.22
C SER A 670 10.35 9.42 11.30
N LEU A 671 9.83 9.28 10.07
CA LEU A 671 10.36 8.37 9.05
C LEU A 671 11.75 8.76 8.55
N ARG A 672 12.06 10.06 8.54
CA ARG A 672 13.32 10.64 8.02
C ARG A 672 13.66 10.15 6.60
N PRO A 673 12.76 10.31 5.60
CA PRO A 673 13.03 9.91 4.23
C PRO A 673 14.17 10.72 3.61
N ARG A 674 14.88 10.14 2.63
CA ARG A 674 15.86 10.90 1.82
C ARG A 674 15.19 11.74 0.75
N ASN A 675 14.15 11.19 0.13
CA ASN A 675 13.40 11.83 -0.94
C ASN A 675 11.89 11.70 -0.69
N LEU A 676 11.14 12.75 -1.00
CA LEU A 676 9.69 12.80 -0.91
C LEU A 676 9.12 13.13 -2.30
N VAL A 677 8.22 12.29 -2.80
CA VAL A 677 7.48 12.53 -4.05
C VAL A 677 6.03 12.82 -3.70
N LEU A 678 5.54 13.99 -4.11
CA LEU A 678 4.18 14.45 -3.85
C LEU A 678 3.31 14.24 -5.09
N LEU A 679 2.38 13.29 -5.05
CA LEU A 679 1.42 13.08 -6.14
C LEU A 679 0.51 14.33 -6.30
N PRO A 680 -0.01 14.60 -7.51
CA PRO A 680 -0.91 15.74 -7.72
C PRO A 680 -2.18 15.61 -6.87
N ASP A 681 -2.72 16.75 -6.43
CA ASP A 681 -3.99 16.82 -5.71
C ASP A 681 -5.15 16.66 -6.69
N SER A 682 -5.87 15.54 -6.62
CA SER A 682 -7.03 15.26 -7.46
C SER A 682 -8.29 16.03 -7.06
N THR A 683 -8.30 16.64 -5.87
CA THR A 683 -9.47 17.33 -5.30
C THR A 683 -9.46 18.84 -5.49
N TYR A 684 -8.35 19.39 -6.03
CA TYR A 684 -8.19 20.82 -6.27
C TYR A 684 -8.45 21.17 -7.74
N SER A 685 -9.37 22.11 -7.96
CA SER A 685 -9.54 22.80 -9.25
C SER A 685 -8.95 24.21 -9.18
N LYS A 686 -8.47 24.73 -10.31
CA LYS A 686 -7.91 26.09 -10.43
C LYS A 686 -8.92 27.19 -10.08
N ASP A 687 -10.21 26.88 -10.14
CA ASP A 687 -11.31 27.80 -9.81
C ASP A 687 -11.55 27.95 -8.31
N LEU A 688 -10.95 27.07 -7.49
CA LEU A 688 -11.01 27.12 -6.03
C LEU A 688 -9.89 27.99 -5.46
N ASP A 689 -10.15 28.54 -4.27
CA ASP A 689 -9.20 29.37 -3.52
C ASP A 689 -7.82 28.68 -3.44
N PRO A 690 -6.71 29.35 -3.84
CA PRO A 690 -5.36 28.81 -3.74
C PRO A 690 -4.97 28.30 -2.34
N SER A 691 -5.65 28.78 -1.29
CA SER A 691 -5.47 28.31 0.08
C SER A 691 -5.85 26.83 0.27
N LEU A 692 -6.72 26.28 -0.58
CA LEU A 692 -7.18 24.89 -0.54
C LEU A 692 -6.24 23.92 -1.28
N ASN A 693 -5.22 24.42 -1.98
CA ASN A 693 -4.29 23.58 -2.73
C ASN A 693 -3.38 22.80 -1.78
N GLY A 694 -3.66 21.51 -1.59
CA GLY A 694 -2.91 20.65 -0.68
C GLY A 694 -1.43 20.53 -1.05
N GLN A 695 -1.10 20.53 -2.34
CA GLN A 695 0.29 20.44 -2.81
C GLN A 695 1.12 21.65 -2.40
N ALA A 696 0.56 22.86 -2.53
CA ALA A 696 1.22 24.09 -2.12
C ALA A 696 1.42 24.14 -0.60
N LEU A 697 0.40 23.72 0.17
CA LEU A 697 0.45 23.68 1.63
C LEU A 697 1.52 22.73 2.16
N VAL A 698 1.59 21.51 1.64
CA VAL A 698 2.61 20.52 2.04
C VAL A 698 4.01 21.05 1.72
N LYS A 699 4.20 21.61 0.51
CA LYS A 699 5.49 22.18 0.11
C LYS A 699 5.91 23.34 1.02
N ALA A 700 5.00 24.26 1.32
CA ALA A 700 5.25 25.40 2.19
C ALA A 700 5.58 24.96 3.63
N ALA A 701 4.86 23.96 4.16
CA ALA A 701 5.12 23.42 5.49
C ALA A 701 6.54 22.80 5.60
N PHE A 702 6.97 22.03 4.60
CA PHE A 702 8.32 21.46 4.58
C PHE A 702 9.41 22.51 4.36
N GLN A 703 9.19 23.49 3.47
CA GLN A 703 10.12 24.60 3.30
C GLN A 703 10.29 25.41 4.58
N LYS A 704 9.18 25.66 5.31
CA LYS A 704 9.21 26.32 6.60
C LYS A 704 9.99 25.51 7.63
N GLN A 705 9.74 24.19 7.74
CA GLN A 705 10.51 23.33 8.66
C GLN A 705 12.00 23.34 8.34
N ILE A 706 12.38 23.28 7.06
CA ILE A 706 13.79 23.36 6.65
C ILE A 706 14.38 24.73 6.97
N LYS A 707 13.62 25.81 6.77
CA LYS A 707 14.05 27.17 7.11
C LYS A 707 14.22 27.34 8.62
N ASP A 708 13.27 26.87 9.41
CA ASP A 708 13.32 26.92 10.89
C ASP A 708 14.52 26.14 11.42
N LEU A 709 14.83 24.97 10.83
CA LEU A 709 16.03 24.19 11.12
C LEU A 709 17.33 24.95 10.78
N LYS A 710 17.34 25.71 9.67
CA LYS A 710 18.50 26.49 9.21
C LYS A 710 18.68 27.81 9.97
N SER A 711 17.61 28.50 10.36
CA SER A 711 17.67 29.74 11.14
C SER A 711 18.13 29.51 12.58
N THR A 712 17.86 28.33 13.16
CA THR A 712 18.52 27.95 14.43
C THR A 712 20.04 27.76 14.32
N THR A 713 20.61 27.78 13.11
CA THR A 713 22.05 27.59 12.87
C THR A 713 22.78 28.80 12.30
N GLY A 714 22.08 29.92 12.01
CA GLY A 714 22.69 31.11 11.43
C GLY A 714 22.09 32.39 11.99
N ASP A 715 22.96 33.17 12.66
CA ASP A 715 22.82 34.59 13.02
C ASP A 715 21.56 34.98 13.79
N ASP A 716 21.59 34.77 15.12
CA ASP A 716 21.24 35.73 16.17
C ASP A 716 21.09 34.97 17.50
N ALA A 717 22.13 35.05 18.32
CA ALA A 717 22.15 34.43 19.64
C ALA A 717 21.47 35.36 20.67
N GLU A 718 20.16 35.20 20.85
CA GLU A 718 19.52 35.39 22.16
C GLU A 718 18.68 34.14 22.51
N PRO A 719 18.83 33.58 23.72
CA PRO A 719 18.31 32.25 24.03
C PRO A 719 16.89 32.35 24.58
N SER A 720 15.91 31.89 23.80
CA SER A 720 14.63 31.45 24.35
C SER A 720 14.35 29.99 23.98
N SER A 721 13.76 29.29 24.94
CA SER A 721 13.83 27.85 25.17
C SER A 721 13.20 26.99 24.06
N SER A 722 14.01 26.22 23.34
CA SER A 722 13.70 24.83 22.93
C SER A 722 14.86 24.20 22.13
N HIS A 723 16.04 24.07 22.75
CA HIS A 723 17.18 23.36 22.19
C HIS A 723 17.14 21.87 22.55
N PHE A 724 16.47 21.05 21.73
CA PHE A 724 16.65 19.58 21.76
C PHE A 724 17.20 18.99 20.44
N ASN A 725 17.46 19.83 19.42
CA ASN A 725 17.92 19.35 18.10
C ASN A 725 19.31 19.84 17.65
N LEU A 726 20.03 20.65 18.44
CA LEU A 726 21.26 21.30 17.95
C LEU A 726 22.55 20.48 18.13
N LEU A 727 22.61 19.54 19.07
CA LEU A 727 23.87 18.83 19.39
C LEU A 727 24.15 17.58 18.54
N TYR A 728 23.22 17.14 17.69
CA TYR A 728 23.50 16.03 16.76
C TYR A 728 24.23 16.48 15.48
N ASN A 729 24.23 17.79 15.17
CA ASN A 729 24.79 18.31 13.92
C ASN A 729 26.25 18.79 14.01
N ALA A 730 26.78 19.05 15.21
CA ALA A 730 28.17 19.52 15.38
C ALA A 730 29.23 18.43 15.09
N ARG A 731 28.85 17.14 15.06
CA ARG A 731 29.75 16.04 14.66
C ARG A 731 29.76 15.75 13.16
N SER A 732 28.94 16.45 12.36
CA SER A 732 28.88 16.29 10.91
C SER A 732 29.78 17.28 10.14
N ALA A 733 30.45 18.20 10.83
CA ALA A 733 31.24 19.26 10.18
C ALA A 733 32.67 18.84 9.79
N ALA A 734 33.14 17.65 10.19
CA ALA A 734 34.47 17.13 9.84
C ALA A 734 34.45 16.02 8.77
N SER A 735 33.29 15.77 8.14
CA SER A 735 33.20 14.95 6.93
C SER A 735 32.63 15.79 5.80
N THR A 736 33.44 16.10 4.80
CA THR A 736 33.03 16.66 3.50
C THR A 736 32.20 15.63 2.70
N GLY A 737 31.02 15.29 3.23
CA GLY A 737 30.08 14.33 2.65
C GLY A 737 28.65 14.63 3.10
N THR A 738 27.93 15.39 2.28
CA THR A 738 26.45 15.48 2.19
C THR A 738 25.68 15.52 3.51
N SER A 739 25.28 16.72 3.92
CA SER A 739 24.06 16.88 4.72
C SER A 739 22.90 16.21 3.98
N SER A 740 22.21 15.27 4.63
CA SER A 740 21.04 14.58 4.10
C SER A 740 19.83 15.54 4.07
N GLU A 741 19.88 16.57 3.23
CA GLU A 741 18.72 17.42 2.98
C GLU A 741 17.62 16.60 2.28
N LEU A 742 16.40 16.61 2.84
CA LEU A 742 15.22 16.00 2.23
C LEU A 742 14.93 16.67 0.88
N LYS A 743 14.97 15.90 -0.22
CA LYS A 743 14.60 16.41 -1.54
C LYS A 743 13.11 16.17 -1.79
N VAL A 744 12.37 17.23 -2.07
CA VAL A 744 10.93 17.18 -2.40
C VAL A 744 10.73 17.31 -3.90
N PHE A 745 10.07 16.33 -4.51
CA PHE A 745 9.80 16.27 -5.93
C PHE A 745 8.29 16.37 -6.22
N ILE A 746 7.94 17.11 -7.26
CA ILE A 746 6.59 17.20 -7.82
C ILE A 746 6.63 16.57 -9.22
N PRO A 747 5.89 15.47 -9.47
CA PRO A 747 5.85 14.82 -10.75
C PRO A 747 5.02 15.62 -11.77
N GLU A 748 5.57 15.71 -12.98
CA GLU A 748 4.84 16.12 -14.18
C GLU A 748 4.41 14.86 -14.95
N ASN A 749 3.28 14.92 -15.64
CA ASN A 749 2.79 13.80 -16.46
C ASN A 749 3.84 13.39 -17.50
N ASN A 750 4.08 12.09 -17.62
CA ASN A 750 5.03 11.42 -18.52
C ASN A 750 6.52 11.79 -18.35
N LYS A 751 6.90 12.43 -17.23
CA LYS A 751 8.30 12.76 -16.95
C LYS A 751 8.85 11.87 -15.84
N SER A 752 9.95 11.18 -16.14
CA SER A 752 10.63 10.34 -15.16
C SER A 752 11.48 11.17 -14.19
N ILE A 753 11.28 10.99 -12.89
CA ILE A 753 12.05 11.60 -11.81
C ILE A 753 12.96 10.56 -11.21
N GLN A 754 14.24 10.90 -11.03
CA GLN A 754 15.20 10.05 -10.35
C GLN A 754 15.12 10.28 -8.85
N VAL A 755 14.62 9.29 -8.11
CA VAL A 755 14.35 9.38 -6.67
C VAL A 755 15.40 8.62 -5.86
N GLY A 756 16.35 7.92 -6.49
CA GLY A 756 17.44 7.23 -5.80
C GLY A 756 18.72 7.12 -6.62
N GLY A 757 19.87 7.39 -5.98
CA GLY A 757 21.21 7.42 -6.57
C GLY A 757 21.69 8.83 -6.92
N ASP A 758 23.00 9.02 -7.08
CA ASP A 758 23.63 10.34 -7.31
C ASP A 758 23.45 10.88 -8.75
N GLY A 759 22.41 10.44 -9.47
CA GLY A 759 22.18 10.78 -10.89
C GLY A 759 23.19 10.19 -11.87
N LEU A 760 24.29 9.63 -11.38
CA LEU A 760 25.41 9.07 -12.14
C LEU A 760 25.41 7.52 -12.20
N GLY A 761 24.34 6.86 -11.73
CA GLY A 761 24.22 5.40 -11.74
C GLY A 761 25.18 4.64 -10.81
N ARG A 762 25.98 5.34 -10.00
CA ARG A 762 26.91 4.74 -9.03
C ARG A 762 26.17 4.44 -7.72
N ASN A 763 26.16 3.17 -7.31
CA ASN A 763 25.71 2.79 -5.98
C ASN A 763 26.80 3.17 -4.97
N SER A 764 26.59 4.27 -4.24
CA SER A 764 27.49 4.75 -3.18
C SER A 764 27.45 3.90 -1.90
N GLU A 765 26.61 2.86 -1.88
CA GLU A 765 26.40 1.98 -0.73
C GLU A 765 26.78 0.54 -1.08
N PHE A 766 27.70 -0.03 -0.31
CA PHE A 766 28.14 -1.42 -0.41
C PHE A 766 28.05 -2.10 0.95
N GLU A 767 27.68 -3.38 0.94
CA GLU A 767 27.60 -4.22 2.14
C GLU A 767 28.98 -4.84 2.39
N VAL A 768 29.49 -4.69 3.62
CA VAL A 768 30.77 -5.26 4.06
C VAL A 768 30.48 -6.21 5.21
N GLN A 769 30.98 -7.44 5.11
CA GLN A 769 30.95 -8.39 6.21
C GLN A 769 32.23 -8.26 7.04
N LEU A 770 32.07 -8.27 8.36
CA LEU A 770 33.21 -8.31 9.28
C LEU A 770 33.74 -9.75 9.31
N ASN A 771 35.05 -9.95 9.11
CA ASN A 771 35.67 -11.26 9.27
C ASN A 771 35.48 -11.77 10.71
N ASP A 772 35.28 -13.08 10.90
CA ASP A 772 35.10 -13.70 12.22
C ASP A 772 36.31 -13.40 13.13
N GLU A 773 37.53 -13.40 12.58
CA GLU A 773 38.76 -13.02 13.30
C GLU A 773 38.76 -11.56 13.74
N LEU A 774 38.29 -10.65 12.90
CA LEU A 774 38.18 -9.24 13.24
C LEU A 774 37.10 -9.05 14.30
N SER A 775 35.97 -9.75 14.19
CA SER A 775 34.86 -9.71 15.14
C SER A 775 35.28 -10.21 16.54
N ALA A 776 36.12 -11.24 16.60
CA ALA A 776 36.69 -11.77 17.84
C ALA A 776 37.74 -10.84 18.46
N ALA A 777 38.45 -10.06 17.65
CA ALA A 777 39.44 -9.07 18.09
C ALA A 777 38.82 -7.73 18.55
N LEU A 778 37.51 -7.52 18.36
CA LEU A 778 36.85 -6.28 18.77
C LEU A 778 36.81 -6.14 20.30
N MET A 779 37.60 -5.22 20.83
CA MET A 779 37.57 -4.84 22.23
C MET A 779 36.41 -3.88 22.46
N TRP A 780 35.36 -4.37 23.11
CA TRP A 780 34.18 -3.58 23.45
C TRP A 780 34.41 -2.80 24.75
N GLN A 781 34.47 -1.48 24.65
CA GLN A 781 34.50 -0.57 25.80
C GLN A 781 33.06 -0.29 26.25
N LYS A 782 32.75 -0.60 27.51
CA LYS A 782 31.43 -0.35 28.09
C LYS A 782 31.37 1.09 28.61
N LEU A 783 30.53 1.90 27.99
CA LEU A 783 30.15 3.23 28.49
C LEU A 783 28.84 3.08 29.28
N GLU A 784 28.74 3.79 30.41
CA GLU A 784 27.67 3.74 31.42
C GLU A 784 26.43 2.90 31.06
N GLY A 785 26.32 1.71 31.68
CA GLY A 785 25.09 0.91 31.76
C GLY A 785 24.64 0.19 30.49
N GLN A 786 24.53 0.87 29.35
CA GLN A 786 23.77 0.38 28.17
C GLN A 786 24.53 0.38 26.84
N TYR A 787 25.59 1.18 26.68
CA TYR A 787 26.27 1.33 25.39
C TYR A 787 27.64 0.62 25.38
N LYS A 788 27.93 -0.11 24.30
CA LYS A 788 29.24 -0.70 24.04
C LYS A 788 29.81 -0.05 22.79
N LEU A 789 31.03 0.46 22.89
CA LEU A 789 31.74 1.09 21.79
C LEU A 789 32.96 0.26 21.42
N THR A 790 33.20 0.08 20.12
CA THR A 790 34.45 -0.46 19.61
C THR A 790 34.78 0.24 18.31
N HIS A 791 36.05 0.46 18.05
CA HIS A 791 36.52 1.11 16.84
C HIS A 791 37.14 0.06 15.93
N VAL A 792 36.64 0.00 14.70
CA VAL A 792 36.99 -1.03 13.72
C VAL A 792 37.84 -0.41 12.62
N LYS A 793 39.07 -0.89 12.46
CA LYS A 793 39.93 -0.65 11.30
C LYS A 793 40.33 -2.00 10.73
N GLY A 794 40.28 -2.13 9.41
CA GLY A 794 40.64 -3.36 8.73
C GLY A 794 40.90 -3.13 7.25
N GLU A 795 41.50 -4.14 6.63
CA GLU A 795 41.76 -4.18 5.19
C GLU A 795 40.55 -4.81 4.49
N LEU A 796 40.08 -4.19 3.42
CA LEU A 796 38.94 -4.70 2.66
C LEU A 796 39.43 -5.74 1.65
N GLY A 797 39.17 -7.01 1.92
CA GLY A 797 39.51 -8.11 1.01
C GLY A 797 38.26 -8.62 0.27
N VAL A 798 38.43 -9.02 -0.98
CA VAL A 798 37.41 -9.78 -1.72
C VAL A 798 37.55 -11.25 -1.35
N TYR A 799 36.50 -11.87 -0.80
CA TYR A 799 36.49 -13.30 -0.50
C TYR A 799 35.64 -14.04 -1.55
N GLU A 800 36.26 -14.97 -2.26
CA GLU A 800 35.59 -15.87 -3.19
C GLU A 800 35.35 -17.20 -2.46
N SER A 801 34.10 -17.51 -2.12
CA SER A 801 33.77 -18.77 -1.45
C SER A 801 33.97 -19.92 -2.43
N SER A 802 35.12 -20.61 -2.35
CA SER A 802 35.32 -21.89 -3.03
C SER A 802 34.47 -22.96 -2.37
N ILE A 803 33.23 -23.10 -2.82
CA ILE A 803 32.41 -24.26 -2.48
C ILE A 803 32.80 -25.38 -3.43
N ASN A 804 33.49 -26.40 -2.91
CA ASN A 804 33.59 -27.69 -3.58
C ASN A 804 32.19 -28.29 -3.72
N VAL A 805 31.59 -28.23 -4.92
CA VAL A 805 30.36 -28.94 -5.26
C VAL A 805 30.70 -30.18 -6.08
N SER A 806 30.56 -31.34 -5.45
CA SER A 806 30.34 -32.63 -6.09
C SER A 806 29.17 -32.52 -7.07
N LYS A 807 29.35 -32.99 -8.31
CA LYS A 807 28.36 -33.03 -9.40
C LYS A 807 26.93 -33.31 -8.92
N ASN A 808 26.06 -32.30 -8.93
CA ASN A 808 24.69 -32.31 -9.47
C ASN A 808 23.94 -30.99 -9.14
N ASN A 809 23.50 -30.30 -10.20
CA ASN A 809 22.51 -29.21 -10.31
C ASN A 809 22.44 -28.11 -9.23
N ASP A 810 22.96 -26.93 -9.55
CA ASP A 810 22.19 -25.69 -9.78
C ASP A 810 23.18 -24.50 -9.88
N GLY A 811 23.17 -23.80 -11.01
CA GLY A 811 24.00 -22.62 -11.27
C GLY A 811 23.50 -21.39 -10.52
N THR A 812 23.91 -21.23 -9.27
CA THR A 812 23.80 -19.95 -8.56
C THR A 812 25.07 -19.16 -8.78
N ASN A 813 24.97 -18.05 -9.51
CA ASN A 813 26.03 -17.03 -9.60
C ASN A 813 26.43 -16.61 -8.18
N ALA A 814 27.63 -16.99 -7.73
CA ALA A 814 28.21 -16.55 -6.47
C ALA A 814 28.68 -15.08 -6.58
N ILE A 815 28.66 -14.39 -5.45
CA ILE A 815 28.85 -12.95 -5.35
C ILE A 815 30.15 -12.71 -4.64
N PRO A 816 31.01 -11.79 -5.11
CA PRO A 816 32.12 -11.34 -4.31
C PRO A 816 31.59 -10.61 -3.05
N GLN A 817 31.72 -11.25 -1.88
CA GLN A 817 31.46 -10.61 -0.60
C GLN A 817 32.72 -9.86 -0.16
N LEU A 818 32.56 -8.58 0.19
CA LEU A 818 33.63 -7.77 0.75
C LEU A 818 33.78 -8.11 2.22
N LEU A 819 34.96 -8.59 2.59
CA LEU A 819 35.28 -9.03 3.94
C LEU A 819 36.30 -8.08 4.54
N LEU A 820 35.98 -7.47 5.68
CA LEU A 820 36.90 -6.62 6.42
C LEU A 820 37.82 -7.50 7.27
N LYS A 821 39.09 -7.64 6.86
CA LYS A 821 40.14 -8.41 7.53
C LYS A 821 40.89 -7.54 8.56
N PRO A 822 41.44 -8.12 9.63
CA PRO A 822 42.32 -7.40 10.54
C PRO A 822 43.60 -6.94 9.81
N LEU A 823 44.08 -5.74 10.12
CA LEU A 823 45.37 -5.24 9.65
C LEU A 823 46.48 -6.13 10.22
N LEU A 824 47.13 -6.92 9.37
CA LEU A 824 48.39 -7.58 9.71
C LEU A 824 49.45 -6.50 9.93
N ALA A 825 50.05 -6.45 11.12
CA ALA A 825 51.17 -5.57 11.39
C ALA A 825 52.32 -5.88 10.41
N PRO A 826 52.95 -4.87 9.79
CA PRO A 826 54.01 -5.14 8.83
C PRO A 826 55.17 -5.86 9.51
N GLU A 827 55.56 -6.99 8.95
CA GLU A 827 56.73 -7.76 9.38
C GLU A 827 57.99 -6.89 9.33
N GLN A 828 58.72 -7.02 10.43
CA GLN A 828 60.08 -6.53 10.73
C GLN A 828 60.92 -6.12 9.51
N ALA A 829 61.18 -4.81 9.38
CA ALA A 829 62.32 -4.30 8.64
C ALA A 829 63.22 -3.47 9.58
N ALA A 830 64.36 -4.08 9.92
CA ALA A 830 65.64 -3.49 10.34
C ALA A 830 65.72 -2.55 11.57
N SER A 831 66.77 -2.81 12.35
CA SER A 831 67.27 -2.13 13.55
C SER A 831 67.24 -0.58 13.58
N PRO A 832 67.11 0.05 14.77
CA PRO A 832 67.08 1.50 14.90
C PRO A 832 68.51 2.05 14.85
N THR A 833 68.81 2.84 13.82
CA THR A 833 69.95 3.77 13.86
C THR A 833 69.41 5.14 14.23
N SER A 834 69.92 5.66 15.34
CA SER A 834 69.64 6.97 15.92
C SER A 834 69.84 8.11 14.94
N GLN A 835 68.77 8.79 14.55
CA GLN A 835 68.81 10.20 14.18
C GLN A 835 67.62 10.94 14.78
N THR A 836 67.95 11.78 15.75
CA THR A 836 67.12 12.78 16.39
C THR A 836 66.70 13.86 15.39
N GLY A 837 65.43 14.22 15.38
CA GLY A 837 64.98 15.52 14.84
C GLY A 837 63.84 15.45 13.83
N SER A 838 62.63 15.13 14.28
CA SER A 838 61.40 15.79 13.80
C SER A 838 60.25 15.41 14.74
N SER A 839 59.59 16.43 15.27
CA SER A 839 58.44 16.32 16.16
C SER A 839 57.31 15.60 15.45
N ALA A 840 57.14 14.31 15.73
CA ALA A 840 55.90 13.61 15.44
C ALA A 840 54.80 14.24 16.31
N ILE A 841 53.88 14.95 15.66
CA ILE A 841 52.59 15.34 16.25
C ILE A 841 51.86 14.02 16.53
N SER A 842 51.99 13.54 17.76
CA SER A 842 51.18 12.44 18.27
C SER A 842 49.73 12.85 18.13
N GLY A 843 48.95 12.12 17.31
CA GLY A 843 47.51 12.34 17.18
C GLY A 843 46.87 12.37 18.56
N SER A 844 46.13 13.44 18.85
CA SER A 844 45.42 13.61 20.12
C SER A 844 44.36 12.51 20.24
N THR A 845 44.55 11.57 21.16
CA THR A 845 43.52 10.57 21.52
C THR A 845 42.29 11.31 22.06
N LEU A 846 41.15 11.18 21.40
CA LEU A 846 39.90 11.83 21.77
C LEU A 846 39.22 11.03 22.89
N ALA A 847 39.07 11.62 24.07
CA ALA A 847 38.35 10.98 25.18
C ALA A 847 36.84 11.23 25.05
N ILE A 848 36.05 10.16 24.95
CA ILE A 848 34.59 10.18 24.87
C ILE A 848 34.02 9.51 26.14
N GLY A 849 33.29 10.28 26.93
CA GLY A 849 32.62 9.79 28.13
C GLY A 849 32.35 10.93 29.10
N ASN A 850 31.33 10.78 29.94
CA ASN A 850 31.05 11.74 31.00
C ASN A 850 31.41 11.10 32.33
N VAL A 851 32.27 11.75 33.12
CA VAL A 851 32.62 11.25 34.45
C VAL A 851 31.85 12.05 35.48
N ARG A 852 30.99 11.34 36.23
CA ARG A 852 30.34 11.87 37.42
C ARG A 852 31.25 11.73 38.63
N LEU A 853 31.49 12.84 39.35
CA LEU A 853 32.37 12.85 40.53
C LEU A 853 31.85 11.95 41.65
N THR A 854 30.53 11.74 41.73
CA THR A 854 29.90 10.82 42.69
C THR A 854 30.25 9.35 42.42
N GLU A 855 30.37 8.98 41.15
CA GLU A 855 30.79 7.62 40.74
C GLU A 855 32.29 7.43 40.88
N LEU A 856 33.08 8.45 40.52
CA LEU A 856 34.52 8.47 40.78
C LEU A 856 34.79 8.25 42.28
N ARG A 857 34.04 8.92 43.18
CA ARG A 857 34.15 8.71 44.63
C ARG A 857 33.87 7.27 45.04
N LYS A 858 32.79 6.65 44.54
CA LYS A 858 32.46 5.24 44.84
C LYS A 858 33.58 4.30 44.38
N LYS A 859 34.15 4.55 43.20
CA LYS A 859 35.25 3.75 42.64
C LYS A 859 36.54 3.93 43.44
N LEU A 860 36.87 5.15 43.87
CA LEU A 860 38.05 5.41 44.71
C LEU A 860 37.90 4.79 46.12
N LEU A 861 36.71 4.84 46.71
CA LEU A 861 36.40 4.17 47.98
C LEU A 861 36.53 2.64 47.87
N SER A 862 36.13 2.04 46.74
CA SER A 862 36.31 0.58 46.52
C SER A 862 37.76 0.15 46.39
N LEU A 863 38.69 1.09 46.15
CA LEU A 863 40.13 0.86 46.09
C LEU A 863 40.83 1.23 47.42
N ASN A 864 40.09 1.35 48.52
CA ASN A 864 40.55 1.75 49.86
C ASN A 864 41.21 3.15 49.93
N MET A 865 40.88 4.07 49.02
CA MET A 865 41.31 5.47 49.09
C MET A 865 40.23 6.33 49.77
N ASN A 866 40.61 7.20 50.70
CA ASN A 866 39.66 8.11 51.32
C ASN A 866 39.33 9.26 50.35
N ALA A 867 38.10 9.30 49.85
CA ALA A 867 37.62 10.32 48.91
C ALA A 867 36.42 11.08 49.50
N GLU A 868 36.61 12.36 49.80
CA GLU A 868 35.63 13.24 50.44
C GLU A 868 35.35 14.48 49.59
N PHE A 869 34.09 14.90 49.53
CA PHE A 869 33.71 16.15 48.88
C PHE A 869 33.93 17.31 49.85
N LYS A 870 34.65 18.36 49.43
CA LYS A 870 34.93 19.54 50.27
C LYS A 870 34.19 20.82 49.82
N GLY A 871 33.00 20.67 49.22
CA GLY A 871 32.17 21.79 48.72
C GLY A 871 32.55 22.21 47.29
N GLU A 872 31.62 22.85 46.57
CA GLU A 872 31.80 23.40 45.20
C GLU A 872 32.31 22.41 44.12
N GLY A 873 31.87 21.14 44.17
CA GLY A 873 32.25 20.16 43.14
C GLY A 873 33.72 19.72 43.20
N LEU A 874 34.40 19.95 44.32
CA LEU A 874 35.78 19.50 44.57
C LEU A 874 35.79 18.14 45.30
N LEU A 875 36.33 17.11 44.66
CA LEU A 875 36.57 15.80 45.26
C LEU A 875 38.03 15.70 45.70
N VAL A 876 38.28 15.56 47.01
CA VAL A 876 39.63 15.43 47.56
C VAL A 876 39.92 13.98 47.92
N VAL A 877 41.03 13.45 47.42
CA VAL A 877 41.50 12.08 47.63
C VAL A 877 42.72 12.11 48.56
N ASN A 878 42.63 11.40 49.69
CA ASN A 878 43.66 11.26 50.74
C ASN A 878 44.27 12.60 51.21
N ASN A 879 43.50 13.70 51.16
CA ASN A 879 43.97 15.07 51.45
C ASN A 879 45.17 15.57 50.60
N GLU A 880 45.54 14.87 49.53
CA GLU A 880 46.73 15.17 48.72
C GLU A 880 46.42 15.55 47.26
N VAL A 881 45.33 15.00 46.68
CA VAL A 881 44.93 15.25 45.28
C VAL A 881 43.49 15.72 45.23
N SER A 882 43.25 16.85 44.56
CA SER A 882 41.91 17.37 44.28
C SER A 882 41.52 17.10 42.82
N VAL A 883 40.28 16.68 42.63
CA VAL A 883 39.64 16.52 41.32
C VAL A 883 38.46 17.47 41.27
N GLN A 884 38.51 18.41 40.33
CA GLN A 884 37.44 19.37 40.11
C GLN A 884 36.94 19.25 38.68
N LYS A 885 35.63 19.36 38.51
CA LYS A 885 35.03 19.50 37.18
C LYS A 885 34.87 20.99 36.91
N LEU A 886 35.58 21.54 35.92
CA LEU A 886 35.37 22.92 35.49
C LEU A 886 34.01 23.00 34.80
N ALA A 887 33.12 23.81 35.34
CA ALA A 887 31.89 24.19 34.65
C ALA A 887 32.24 25.13 33.50
N THR A 888 32.00 24.69 32.26
CA THR A 888 31.86 25.60 31.13
C THR A 888 30.43 26.15 31.15
N ASP A 889 30.26 27.48 31.05
CA ASP A 889 29.03 28.24 31.29
C ASP A 889 27.70 27.47 31.05
N ASN A 890 27.07 27.09 32.17
CA ASN A 890 25.65 26.94 32.54
C ASN A 890 24.55 26.63 31.50
N ALA A 891 24.84 26.06 30.32
CA ALA A 891 23.80 25.67 29.35
C ALA A 891 23.77 24.17 28.98
N GLN A 892 24.78 23.40 29.38
CA GLN A 892 24.69 21.94 29.47
C GLN A 892 24.55 21.61 30.95
N GLY A 893 23.56 20.80 31.32
CA GLY A 893 23.28 20.46 32.73
C GLY A 893 24.56 20.11 33.48
N GLU A 894 24.56 20.33 34.81
CA GLU A 894 25.68 20.33 35.79
C GLU A 894 26.75 19.22 35.66
N ASP A 895 26.57 18.30 34.73
CA ASP A 895 27.36 17.13 34.41
C ASP A 895 28.27 17.26 33.16
N ALA A 896 28.43 18.37 32.44
CA ALA A 896 29.39 18.44 31.32
C ALA A 896 30.50 19.48 31.57
N GLY A 897 31.75 19.02 31.72
CA GLY A 897 32.88 19.89 32.06
C GLY A 897 34.21 19.15 32.05
N ASP A 898 35.29 19.87 31.74
CA ASP A 898 36.64 19.32 31.75
C ASP A 898 37.07 19.00 33.19
N ILE A 899 37.76 17.87 33.36
CA ILE A 899 38.19 17.40 34.68
C ILE A 899 39.61 17.87 34.92
N LEU A 900 39.78 18.79 35.87
CA LEU A 900 41.07 19.22 36.37
C LEU A 900 41.47 18.33 37.56
N VAL A 901 42.63 17.70 37.45
CA VAL A 901 43.25 16.95 38.55
C VAL A 901 44.46 17.74 39.01
N ASP A 902 44.40 18.27 40.23
CA ASP A 902 45.43 19.11 40.84
C ASP A 902 45.99 18.44 42.11
N GLY A 903 47.29 18.57 42.36
CA GLY A 903 47.97 17.90 43.47
C GLY A 903 49.42 17.52 43.18
N GLN A 904 50.14 17.05 44.21
CA GLN A 904 51.54 16.66 44.08
C GLN A 904 51.69 15.45 43.14
N ILE A 905 52.66 15.53 42.23
CA ILE A 905 52.97 14.46 41.27
C ILE A 905 53.59 13.27 42.04
N GLY A 906 52.74 12.35 42.46
CA GLY A 906 53.10 11.13 43.18
C GLY A 906 52.33 9.89 42.68
N PRO A 907 52.55 8.71 43.29
CA PRO A 907 51.86 7.47 42.91
C PRO A 907 50.33 7.61 42.97
N LEU A 908 49.83 8.35 43.95
CA LEU A 908 48.40 8.64 44.14
C LEU A 908 47.80 9.41 42.95
N TYR A 909 48.52 10.42 42.44
CA TYR A 909 48.09 11.22 41.29
C TYR A 909 47.88 10.36 40.04
N TYR A 910 48.84 9.46 39.75
CA TYR A 910 48.72 8.54 38.60
C TYR A 910 47.61 7.51 38.78
N GLN A 911 47.34 7.07 40.01
CA GLN A 911 46.28 6.12 40.32
C GLN A 911 44.89 6.75 40.16
N VAL A 912 44.69 7.99 40.63
CA VAL A 912 43.46 8.76 40.43
C VAL A 912 43.23 9.02 38.93
N LYS A 913 44.29 9.42 38.21
CA LYS A 913 44.25 9.59 36.75
C LYS A 913 43.91 8.30 36.01
N LYS A 914 44.43 7.14 36.45
CA LYS A 914 44.08 5.83 35.89
C LYS A 914 42.60 5.49 36.11
N CYS A 915 42.05 5.76 37.29
CA CYS A 915 40.64 5.53 37.58
C CYS A 915 39.71 6.37 36.69
N ILE A 916 40.07 7.64 36.45
CA ILE A 916 39.37 8.54 35.53
C ILE A 916 39.47 8.04 34.09
N ARG A 917 40.66 7.62 33.66
CA ARG A 917 40.87 7.02 32.33
C ARG A 917 40.02 5.78 32.10
N GLU A 918 39.85 4.92 33.08
CA GLU A 918 39.00 3.73 32.95
C GLU A 918 37.49 4.04 32.81
N MET A 919 37.06 5.26 33.12
CA MET A 919 35.67 5.71 32.94
C MET A 919 35.45 6.48 31.63
N LEU A 920 36.51 6.73 30.88
CA LEU A 920 36.49 7.41 29.59
C LEU A 920 36.86 6.41 28.49
N ALA A 921 36.16 6.43 27.36
CA ALA A 921 36.60 5.73 26.17
C ALA A 921 37.61 6.62 25.42
N PHE A 922 38.75 6.07 24.98
CA PHE A 922 39.72 6.82 24.17
C PHE A 922 39.64 6.36 22.71
N VAL A 923 39.56 7.31 21.79
CA VAL A 923 39.50 7.12 20.33
C VAL A 923 40.75 7.66 19.66
#